data_AF-A0A954TJJ0-F1
#
_entry.id   AF-A0A954TJJ0-F1
#
_cell.length_a   1.000
_cell.length_b   1.000
_cell.length_c   1.000
_cell.angle_alpha   90.00
_cell.angle_beta   90.00
_cell.angle_gamma   90.00
#
_symmetry.space_group_name_H-M   'P 1'
#
loop_
_entity.id
_entity.type
_entity.pdbx_description
1 polymer ?
#
loop_
_entity_poly.entity_id
_entity_poly.type
_entity_poly.pdbx_seq_one_letter_code
_entity_poly.pdbx_strand_id
1 'polypeptide(L)'
;MRSLKRAVQRLCSLLLFLSLLSQTGYTIVGAQEPQGTASQSAEPQSAESQDAASESAEQRLAAELRGIATNIQFNQDDTVRLLRFSKANVSDEHLLKASAFSRLDYLAVVCPQVTDAGIAAISCLRNLDTLLLSESGVSDAGLQAIAGMARLERLYLDATEIGDEGLRSVGKLDALRTLSLVDTRVGDSGLAHLAGLRQLETLRLDGTAVTDLGLAELAPLESLQSLYLSDCAVAELTAVERLPQLKYLNLHGTTVSDSSLVCLGRCAALQAVEITSTQCTPEGIRRLRAARPELKVFADAAPEVQRTPPSAVPRRDLTSDGLTSDGLTSDGPTSDGPTSDGPTSDGPRAVLASVEQRLQSTTVVPGFQRHVVPLLGRLGCNSRTCHGSFQGQGGFRLSMFGYDFERDHQNLSERLNVEQVEESLVLHKPTSADEHEGGQRLPPGGWEQQLLRNWIAAGAPGQSSPSRRFVRLEVSPEEIVFDQLGDSIPLRCVAVWSDGTREDVTCLTRFESKDDARATVTAAGRVRSLGEGQTHIIAGYDHGMVAVPVILPSGRHRGADFPQVAVSTKVDELIVAKLRLLGIVPSAVSSDTEFLRRLSLDLTGTLPLAEEVLAFSQDTSPDKRMRKVDELLEREAYVAWWTNLLCDLTGSNAGYLGATEMAQPVAAQWRSWIELRVRKNVGWDKIAEGIITASSRRRGQNYADFVSEQSSYTRPGDDGFAALGNPLPHFWYRDNITTAADKALAFGYIFMGVRLDCAQCHKHPFDRWSQKDFEQFAQFFTRVQKGVAPDAANMHENLRSMLGVPVKLNTAALRRQSYLRVAAEGRLIPWNEIYISPPGDEPHIAKFLGAEEIDLNRYEDPRQPLFQWLLHEPNHYLARSFVNRVWAHYFNVGIIDPPDDLNLANPPSNRALLDYLTQAFIDSGYDMQWLHRTIVSSDAYQRSWVPSDDNRRDEQHYSHAIVRRLPAEVVIDAMLQATADDETASQLALNVEGRKIAQHPVSYQTRAIDYSLLIFGKPLRTTNCDCERQNEPTLVQSLYLRNDDEIFAALDRPRGWLAQLAREDTGQADTGRWVESAYLRVLSRLPKESERRLGQQYLSNASSPLDGLRDLLWALLNTQEFVTNH
;
A
#
# COMPACT_ATOMS: atom_id res chain seq x y z
N MET A 1 17.51 -20.53 -34.05
CA MET A 1 17.23 -21.95 -34.41
C MET A 1 17.87 -23.00 -33.50
N ARG A 2 19.15 -22.91 -33.08
CA ARG A 2 19.74 -23.87 -32.11
C ARG A 2 19.15 -23.75 -30.69
N SER A 3 18.81 -22.53 -30.24
CA SER A 3 18.06 -22.28 -29.00
C SER A 3 16.64 -22.89 -29.04
N LEU A 4 15.90 -22.67 -30.14
CA LEU A 4 14.57 -23.24 -30.35
C LEU A 4 14.55 -24.79 -30.35
N LYS A 5 15.56 -25.43 -30.95
CA LYS A 5 15.70 -26.90 -30.90
C LYS A 5 15.98 -27.43 -29.48
N ARG A 6 16.77 -26.71 -28.67
CA ARG A 6 17.00 -27.07 -27.26
C ARG A 6 15.75 -26.86 -26.40
N ALA A 7 14.98 -25.81 -26.65
CA ALA A 7 13.71 -25.55 -25.97
C ALA A 7 12.67 -26.64 -26.25
N VAL A 8 12.53 -27.07 -27.51
CA VAL A 8 11.59 -28.15 -27.90
C VAL A 8 12.02 -29.51 -27.34
N GLN A 9 13.31 -29.82 -27.32
CA GLN A 9 13.84 -31.08 -26.78
C GLN A 9 13.74 -31.16 -25.24
N ARG A 10 13.83 -30.01 -24.56
CA ARG A 10 13.54 -29.87 -23.12
C ARG A 10 12.04 -29.98 -22.81
N LEU A 11 11.17 -29.42 -23.64
CA LEU A 11 9.70 -29.55 -23.50
C LEU A 11 9.23 -31.02 -23.58
N CYS A 12 9.82 -31.82 -24.49
CA CYS A 12 9.51 -33.24 -24.62
C CYS A 12 9.97 -34.09 -23.42
N SER A 13 11.11 -33.76 -22.83
CA SER A 13 11.65 -34.46 -21.65
C SER A 13 10.88 -34.07 -20.36
N LEU A 14 10.42 -32.82 -20.31
CA LEU A 14 9.59 -32.25 -19.23
C LEU A 14 8.19 -32.85 -19.19
N LEU A 15 7.55 -33.12 -20.34
CA LEU A 15 6.24 -33.77 -20.40
C LEU A 15 6.27 -35.22 -19.88
N LEU A 16 7.39 -35.93 -20.07
CA LEU A 16 7.57 -37.27 -19.50
C LEU A 16 7.72 -37.22 -17.97
N PHE A 17 8.48 -36.26 -17.44
CA PHE A 17 8.72 -36.11 -16.00
C PHE A 17 7.49 -35.60 -15.25
N LEU A 18 6.73 -34.66 -15.83
CA LEU A 18 5.49 -34.12 -15.25
C LEU A 18 4.34 -35.14 -15.28
N SER A 19 4.30 -36.05 -16.26
CA SER A 19 3.29 -37.12 -16.31
C SER A 19 3.44 -38.16 -15.18
N LEU A 20 4.65 -38.28 -14.61
CA LEU A 20 4.97 -39.19 -13.52
C LEU A 20 4.69 -38.58 -12.14
N LEU A 21 4.59 -37.25 -12.02
CA LEU A 21 4.32 -36.53 -10.78
C LEU A 21 2.82 -36.22 -10.56
N SER A 22 1.98 -36.29 -11.60
CA SER A 22 0.57 -35.87 -11.53
C SER A 22 -0.44 -36.94 -11.03
N GLN A 23 0.02 -38.06 -10.46
CA GLN A 23 -0.88 -39.08 -9.86
C GLN A 23 -1.32 -38.76 -8.42
N THR A 24 -1.47 -37.48 -8.06
CA THR A 24 -2.23 -37.09 -6.86
C THR A 24 -3.30 -36.08 -7.30
N GLY A 25 -4.53 -36.57 -7.41
CA GLY A 25 -5.60 -35.91 -8.14
C GLY A 25 -6.24 -34.77 -7.37
N TYR A 26 -6.52 -33.67 -8.09
CA TYR A 26 -7.65 -32.76 -7.85
C TYR A 26 -8.05 -32.12 -9.18
N THR A 27 -9.35 -32.14 -9.46
CA THR A 27 -9.99 -31.67 -10.69
C THR A 27 -10.40 -30.20 -10.52
N ILE A 28 -10.01 -29.31 -11.44
CA ILE A 28 -10.50 -27.93 -11.50
C ILE A 28 -11.56 -27.81 -12.61
N VAL A 29 -12.71 -27.25 -12.24
CA VAL A 29 -13.88 -26.96 -13.10
C VAL A 29 -13.65 -25.67 -13.88
N GLY A 30 -14.04 -25.67 -15.16
CA GLY A 30 -13.66 -24.69 -16.18
C GLY A 30 -14.37 -23.32 -16.11
N ALA A 31 -13.68 -22.31 -16.64
CA ALA A 31 -14.20 -20.97 -16.89
C ALA A 31 -14.55 -20.81 -18.39
N GLN A 32 -15.73 -20.24 -18.66
CA GLN A 32 -16.23 -19.90 -19.99
C GLN A 32 -15.67 -18.56 -20.50
N GLU A 33 -15.36 -18.51 -21.79
CA GLU A 33 -15.04 -17.29 -22.56
C GLU A 33 -16.29 -16.42 -22.81
N PRO A 34 -16.15 -15.08 -22.88
CA PRO A 34 -17.18 -14.22 -23.47
C PRO A 34 -16.84 -13.87 -24.92
N GLN A 35 -17.74 -14.21 -25.85
CA GLN A 35 -17.81 -13.65 -27.20
C GLN A 35 -18.54 -12.29 -27.17
N GLY A 36 -18.02 -11.30 -27.91
CA GLY A 36 -18.47 -9.92 -27.89
C GLY A 36 -19.62 -9.57 -28.84
N THR A 37 -19.95 -8.29 -28.91
CA THR A 37 -20.54 -7.63 -30.10
C THR A 37 -20.38 -6.11 -30.01
N ALA A 38 -19.96 -5.51 -31.13
CA ALA A 38 -20.01 -4.08 -31.39
C ALA A 38 -21.36 -3.68 -31.99
N SER A 39 -21.82 -2.44 -31.73
CA SER A 39 -22.66 -1.70 -32.68
C SER A 39 -22.63 -0.20 -32.41
N GLN A 40 -22.36 0.57 -33.46
CA GLN A 40 -22.49 2.01 -33.59
C GLN A 40 -23.97 2.44 -33.69
N SER A 41 -24.29 3.64 -33.22
CA SER A 41 -25.33 4.48 -33.82
C SER A 41 -25.13 5.95 -33.42
N ALA A 42 -25.19 6.83 -34.41
CA ALA A 42 -24.95 8.27 -34.33
C ALA A 42 -26.26 9.09 -34.29
N GLU A 43 -26.19 10.23 -33.57
CA GLU A 43 -26.84 11.55 -33.81
C GLU A 43 -28.38 11.74 -33.69
N PRO A 44 -28.92 12.99 -33.62
CA PRO A 44 -28.34 14.31 -33.21
C PRO A 44 -29.30 15.17 -32.34
N GLN A 45 -28.85 16.36 -31.88
CA GLN A 45 -29.57 17.64 -31.57
C GLN A 45 -28.84 18.39 -30.43
N SER A 46 -28.73 19.72 -30.34
CA SER A 46 -29.24 20.89 -31.07
C SER A 46 -28.43 22.12 -30.64
N ALA A 47 -28.56 23.21 -31.39
CA ALA A 47 -27.68 24.37 -31.44
C ALA A 47 -27.95 25.49 -30.40
N GLU A 48 -26.90 26.30 -30.24
CA GLU A 48 -26.85 27.74 -29.92
C GLU A 48 -26.87 28.26 -28.46
N SER A 49 -25.72 28.80 -28.06
CA SER A 49 -25.59 30.25 -27.82
C SER A 49 -24.16 30.74 -28.15
N GLN A 50 -24.07 31.74 -29.01
CA GLN A 50 -22.86 32.37 -29.55
C GLN A 50 -22.23 33.32 -28.53
N ASP A 51 -20.92 33.21 -28.33
CA ASP A 51 -19.99 34.33 -28.14
C ASP A 51 -18.57 33.79 -28.27
N ALA A 52 -18.00 33.83 -29.48
CA ALA A 52 -16.57 33.60 -29.68
C ALA A 52 -16.07 34.39 -30.89
N ALA A 53 -15.20 35.36 -30.60
CA ALA A 53 -14.27 35.93 -31.57
C ALA A 53 -13.56 34.80 -32.33
N SER A 54 -13.22 35.04 -33.60
CA SER A 54 -12.71 34.02 -34.53
C SER A 54 -11.48 33.29 -33.98
N GLU A 55 -11.71 32.15 -33.32
CA GLU A 55 -10.68 31.28 -32.79
C GLU A 55 -9.93 30.60 -33.95
N SER A 56 -8.60 30.71 -33.95
CA SER A 56 -7.76 30.17 -35.01
C SER A 56 -7.85 28.63 -35.05
N ALA A 57 -7.58 28.02 -36.21
CA ALA A 57 -7.57 26.55 -36.32
C ALA A 57 -6.59 25.89 -35.34
N GLU A 58 -5.49 26.59 -35.02
CA GLU A 58 -4.48 26.18 -34.05
C GLU A 58 -5.03 26.20 -32.60
N GLN A 59 -5.82 27.21 -32.25
CA GLN A 59 -6.45 27.33 -30.94
C GLN A 59 -7.52 26.25 -30.71
N ARG A 60 -8.32 25.90 -31.74
CA ARG A 60 -9.29 24.79 -31.67
C ARG A 60 -8.60 23.46 -31.45
N LEU A 61 -7.53 23.19 -32.19
CA LEU A 61 -6.76 21.95 -32.03
C LEU A 61 -6.05 21.90 -30.66
N ALA A 62 -5.57 23.04 -30.16
CA ALA A 62 -5.03 23.14 -28.82
C ALA A 62 -6.11 22.87 -27.75
N ALA A 63 -7.36 23.33 -27.95
CA ALA A 63 -8.48 23.05 -27.07
C ALA A 63 -8.82 21.56 -27.02
N GLU A 64 -8.84 20.87 -28.16
CA GLU A 64 -9.02 19.40 -28.22
C GLU A 64 -7.94 18.66 -27.42
N LEU A 65 -6.70 19.16 -27.46
CA LEU A 65 -5.58 18.56 -26.74
C LEU A 65 -5.54 18.89 -25.24
N ARG A 66 -6.31 19.87 -24.71
CA ARG A 66 -6.30 20.22 -23.27
C ARG A 66 -6.69 19.06 -22.35
N GLY A 67 -7.51 18.13 -22.83
CA GLY A 67 -7.91 16.93 -22.09
C GLY A 67 -6.79 15.90 -21.94
N ILE A 68 -5.75 15.95 -22.79
CA ILE A 68 -4.70 14.91 -22.90
C ILE A 68 -3.30 15.47 -22.65
N ALA A 69 -2.99 16.67 -23.14
CA ALA A 69 -1.77 17.39 -22.80
C ALA A 69 -1.77 17.78 -21.31
N THR A 70 -0.62 17.65 -20.65
CA THR A 70 -0.43 18.11 -19.27
C THR A 70 0.01 19.56 -19.19
N ASN A 71 0.47 20.14 -20.30
CA ASN A 71 0.75 21.56 -20.40
C ASN A 71 0.67 22.02 -21.86
N ILE A 72 0.08 23.20 -22.08
CA ILE A 72 0.06 23.90 -23.36
C ILE A 72 0.38 25.37 -23.07
N GLN A 73 1.36 25.95 -23.75
CA GLN A 73 1.65 27.38 -23.66
C GLN A 73 1.65 28.02 -25.04
N PHE A 74 1.30 29.30 -25.09
CA PHE A 74 1.18 30.08 -26.31
C PHE A 74 2.26 31.16 -26.38
N ASN A 75 2.65 31.51 -27.61
CA ASN A 75 3.43 32.70 -27.93
C ASN A 75 2.58 33.96 -27.76
N GLN A 76 3.20 35.13 -27.82
CA GLN A 76 2.48 36.43 -27.75
C GLN A 76 1.51 36.66 -28.92
N ASP A 77 1.65 35.91 -30.01
CA ASP A 77 0.77 35.94 -31.17
C ASP A 77 -0.24 34.77 -31.20
N ASP A 78 -0.48 34.17 -30.03
CA ASP A 78 -1.45 33.09 -29.80
C ASP A 78 -1.19 31.77 -30.54
N THR A 79 0.00 31.58 -31.12
CA THR A 79 0.47 30.28 -31.64
C THR A 79 0.97 29.38 -30.52
N VAL A 80 0.87 28.06 -30.65
CA VAL A 80 1.32 27.12 -29.61
C VAL A 80 2.86 27.07 -29.59
N ARG A 81 3.43 27.41 -28.44
CA ARG A 81 4.86 27.45 -28.20
C ARG A 81 5.38 26.15 -27.59
N LEU A 82 4.68 25.67 -26.57
CA LEU A 82 5.09 24.53 -25.76
C LEU A 82 3.93 23.54 -25.63
N LEU A 83 4.26 22.25 -25.78
CA LEU A 83 3.32 21.15 -25.60
C LEU A 83 3.96 20.04 -24.76
N ARG A 84 3.24 19.55 -23.75
CA ARG A 84 3.67 18.42 -22.92
C ARG A 84 2.61 17.33 -22.87
N PHE A 85 3.05 16.10 -23.13
CA PHE A 85 2.28 14.88 -22.98
C PHE A 85 2.96 13.96 -21.96
N SER A 86 2.21 13.56 -20.93
CA SER A 86 2.69 12.63 -19.90
C SER A 86 1.57 11.81 -19.27
N LYS A 87 0.39 11.74 -19.92
CA LYS A 87 -0.73 10.89 -19.49
C LYS A 87 -0.61 9.54 -20.18
N ALA A 88 -0.98 8.46 -19.48
CA ALA A 88 -0.82 7.09 -19.98
C ALA A 88 -1.63 6.76 -21.25
N ASN A 89 -2.66 7.56 -21.57
CA ASN A 89 -3.49 7.39 -22.76
C ASN A 89 -3.00 8.18 -23.99
N VAL A 90 -1.83 8.82 -23.92
CA VAL A 90 -1.20 9.47 -25.07
C VAL A 90 -0.68 8.40 -26.03
N SER A 91 -0.85 8.64 -27.33
CA SER A 91 -0.47 7.73 -28.42
C SER A 91 0.05 8.54 -29.62
N ASP A 92 0.53 7.85 -30.65
CA ASP A 92 1.05 8.45 -31.88
C ASP A 92 0.03 9.38 -32.60
N GLU A 93 -1.28 9.11 -32.46
CA GLU A 93 -2.34 9.98 -33.01
C GLU A 93 -2.28 11.41 -32.42
N HIS A 94 -1.92 11.52 -31.15
CA HIS A 94 -1.82 12.81 -30.46
C HIS A 94 -0.58 13.59 -30.92
N LEU A 95 0.51 12.90 -31.22
CA LEU A 95 1.70 13.51 -31.83
C LEU A 95 1.43 13.92 -33.28
N LEU A 96 0.63 13.15 -34.01
CA LEU A 96 0.16 13.57 -35.34
C LEU A 96 -0.64 14.87 -35.26
N LYS A 97 -1.51 15.05 -34.27
CA LYS A 97 -2.19 16.34 -34.04
C LYS A 97 -1.19 17.44 -33.66
N ALA A 98 -0.19 17.14 -32.83
CA ALA A 98 0.86 18.09 -32.46
C ALA A 98 1.68 18.60 -33.67
N SER A 99 1.78 17.82 -34.75
CA SER A 99 2.50 18.21 -35.97
C SER A 99 1.93 19.46 -36.66
N ALA A 100 0.69 19.85 -36.35
CA ALA A 100 0.07 21.06 -36.88
C ALA A 100 0.63 22.36 -36.26
N PHE A 101 1.31 22.29 -35.10
CA PHE A 101 1.83 23.45 -34.38
C PHE A 101 3.20 23.88 -34.93
N SER A 102 3.20 24.48 -36.13
CA SER A 102 4.45 24.83 -36.84
C SER A 102 5.40 25.78 -36.11
N ARG A 103 4.92 26.52 -35.10
CA ARG A 103 5.72 27.44 -34.24
C ARG A 103 6.13 26.84 -32.90
N LEU A 104 5.90 25.54 -32.70
CA LEU A 104 6.29 24.84 -31.49
C LEU A 104 7.81 24.84 -31.34
N ASP A 105 8.30 25.38 -30.22
CA ASP A 105 9.72 25.42 -29.87
C ASP A 105 10.08 24.36 -28.81
N TYR A 106 9.09 23.88 -28.05
CA TYR A 106 9.27 22.89 -26.99
C TYR A 106 8.22 21.79 -27.07
N LEU A 107 8.67 20.54 -27.22
CA LEU A 107 7.82 19.36 -27.14
C LEU A 107 8.39 18.36 -26.13
N ALA A 108 7.56 17.96 -25.16
CA ALA A 108 7.88 16.88 -24.23
C ALA A 108 6.84 15.77 -24.29
N VAL A 109 7.31 14.54 -24.45
CA VAL A 109 6.53 13.32 -24.56
C VAL A 109 7.18 12.27 -23.66
N VAL A 110 6.52 11.94 -22.56
CA VAL A 110 6.99 10.95 -21.58
C VAL A 110 5.92 9.88 -21.46
N CYS A 111 5.80 9.05 -22.50
CA CYS A 111 4.71 8.10 -22.68
C CYS A 111 5.23 6.84 -23.41
N PRO A 112 5.24 5.66 -22.78
CA PRO A 112 5.73 4.41 -23.39
C PRO A 112 5.03 3.99 -24.70
N GLN A 113 3.80 4.46 -24.89
CA GLN A 113 2.89 4.12 -25.99
C GLN A 113 3.16 4.94 -27.25
N VAL A 114 4.03 5.94 -27.15
CA VAL A 114 4.52 6.70 -28.30
C VAL A 114 5.69 5.94 -28.93
N THR A 115 5.58 5.67 -30.22
CA THR A 115 6.51 4.86 -31.00
C THR A 115 7.20 5.69 -32.09
N ASP A 116 8.03 5.05 -32.90
CA ASP A 116 8.66 5.65 -34.08
C ASP A 116 7.65 6.31 -35.04
N ALA A 117 6.41 5.82 -35.11
CA ALA A 117 5.38 6.42 -35.95
C ALA A 117 4.96 7.82 -35.47
N GLY A 118 4.85 8.02 -34.15
CA GLY A 118 4.58 9.34 -33.57
C GLY A 118 5.71 10.33 -33.83
N ILE A 119 6.96 9.86 -33.75
CA ILE A 119 8.14 10.67 -34.06
C ILE A 119 8.21 11.03 -35.54
N ALA A 120 7.88 10.10 -36.43
CA ALA A 120 7.78 10.37 -37.85
C ALA A 120 6.75 11.47 -38.17
N ALA A 121 5.63 11.48 -37.45
CA ALA A 121 4.57 12.47 -37.63
C ALA A 121 5.00 13.91 -37.28
N ILE A 122 5.89 14.08 -36.31
CA ILE A 122 6.38 15.40 -35.88
C ILE A 122 7.64 15.87 -36.62
N SER A 123 8.13 15.11 -37.62
CA SER A 123 9.33 15.45 -38.40
C SER A 123 9.25 16.80 -39.15
N CYS A 124 8.04 17.34 -39.33
CA CYS A 124 7.80 18.66 -39.92
C CYS A 124 8.05 19.84 -38.98
N LEU A 125 8.20 19.62 -37.67
CA LEU A 125 8.35 20.67 -36.64
C LEU A 125 9.77 21.24 -36.60
N ARG A 126 10.15 21.99 -37.63
CA ARG A 126 11.51 22.54 -37.81
C ARG A 126 11.91 23.65 -36.83
N ASN A 127 10.97 24.14 -36.01
CA ASN A 127 11.19 25.21 -35.04
C ASN A 127 11.52 24.72 -33.62
N LEU A 128 11.50 23.41 -33.38
CA LEU A 128 11.82 22.85 -32.07
C LEU A 128 13.27 23.16 -31.66
N ASP A 129 13.41 23.79 -30.49
CA ASP A 129 14.68 23.92 -29.76
C ASP A 129 14.86 22.81 -28.72
N THR A 130 13.75 22.29 -28.18
CA THR A 130 13.74 21.23 -27.16
C THR A 130 12.80 20.11 -27.54
N LEU A 131 13.34 18.88 -27.52
CA LEU A 131 12.58 17.66 -27.71
C LEU A 131 12.94 16.67 -26.59
N LEU A 132 11.93 16.32 -25.80
CA LEU A 132 12.07 15.35 -24.71
C LEU A 132 11.21 14.15 -25.02
N LEU A 133 11.85 13.01 -25.23
CA LEU A 133 11.23 11.72 -25.57
C LEU A 133 11.55 10.65 -24.52
N SER A 134 12.05 11.06 -23.36
CA SER A 134 12.43 10.14 -22.29
C SER A 134 11.25 9.23 -21.93
N GLU A 135 11.51 7.96 -21.66
CA GLU A 135 10.52 6.93 -21.30
C GLU A 135 9.47 6.63 -22.40
N SER A 136 9.77 6.91 -23.68
CA SER A 136 8.94 6.51 -24.83
C SER A 136 9.43 5.21 -25.49
N GLY A 137 8.58 4.60 -26.32
CA GLY A 137 8.88 3.40 -27.11
C GLY A 137 9.64 3.71 -28.41
N VAL A 138 10.43 4.78 -28.44
CA VAL A 138 11.19 5.22 -29.61
C VAL A 138 12.48 4.41 -29.74
N SER A 139 12.75 3.96 -30.97
CA SER A 139 13.91 3.17 -31.36
C SER A 139 14.83 3.95 -32.33
N ASP A 140 15.96 3.35 -32.69
CA ASP A 140 16.92 3.92 -33.65
C ASP A 140 16.27 4.32 -34.99
N ALA A 141 15.23 3.59 -35.41
CA ALA A 141 14.50 3.89 -36.63
C ALA A 141 13.73 5.23 -36.53
N GLY A 142 13.14 5.51 -35.37
CA GLY A 142 12.41 6.77 -35.13
C GLY A 142 13.32 8.00 -35.19
N LEU A 143 14.57 7.89 -34.73
CA LEU A 143 15.51 9.02 -34.74
C LEU A 143 15.90 9.48 -36.15
N GLN A 144 15.75 8.64 -37.17
CA GLN A 144 15.98 9.04 -38.56
C GLN A 144 15.04 10.19 -38.97
N ALA A 145 13.83 10.24 -38.41
CA ALA A 145 12.84 11.24 -38.76
C ALA A 145 13.15 12.64 -38.21
N ILE A 146 13.93 12.72 -37.12
CA ILE A 146 14.30 14.00 -36.50
C ILE A 146 15.66 14.54 -36.96
N ALA A 147 16.42 13.78 -37.77
CA ALA A 147 17.77 14.14 -38.23
C ALA A 147 17.87 15.48 -38.98
N GLY A 148 16.75 16.05 -39.45
CA GLY A 148 16.71 17.35 -40.12
C GLY A 148 16.21 18.51 -39.24
N MET A 149 16.08 18.33 -37.93
CA MET A 149 15.66 19.39 -37.00
C MET A 149 16.85 20.30 -36.64
N ALA A 150 17.30 21.12 -37.60
CA ALA A 150 18.52 21.93 -37.52
C ALA A 150 18.52 23.01 -36.40
N ARG A 151 17.41 23.22 -35.70
CA ARG A 151 17.29 24.16 -34.57
C ARG A 151 17.33 23.48 -33.20
N LEU A 152 17.38 22.15 -33.16
CA LEU A 152 17.26 21.41 -31.92
C LEU A 152 18.53 21.57 -31.08
N GLU A 153 18.40 22.25 -29.94
CA GLU A 153 19.50 22.50 -29.01
C GLU A 153 19.51 21.49 -27.85
N ARG A 154 18.35 20.95 -27.47
CA ARG A 154 18.21 20.06 -26.30
C ARG A 154 17.40 18.82 -26.66
N LEU A 155 18.04 17.66 -26.54
CA LEU A 155 17.46 16.36 -26.83
C LEU A 155 17.61 15.43 -25.63
N TYR A 156 16.49 14.90 -25.14
CA TYR A 156 16.45 13.97 -24.03
C TYR A 156 15.80 12.66 -24.49
N LEU A 157 16.55 11.57 -24.39
CA LEU A 157 16.20 10.24 -24.85
C LEU A 157 16.34 9.22 -23.72
N ASP A 158 16.24 9.68 -22.47
CA ASP A 158 16.52 8.84 -21.31
C ASP A 158 15.55 7.68 -21.28
N ALA A 159 16.07 6.48 -20.98
CA ALA A 159 15.27 5.29 -20.82
C ALA A 159 14.39 5.07 -22.09
N THR A 160 15.03 4.95 -23.25
CA THR A 160 14.39 4.61 -24.53
C THR A 160 15.04 3.36 -25.12
N GLU A 161 14.56 2.87 -26.27
CA GLU A 161 15.16 1.71 -26.93
C GLU A 161 16.33 2.06 -27.86
N ILE A 162 16.87 3.27 -27.71
CA ILE A 162 17.98 3.78 -28.53
C ILE A 162 19.28 3.03 -28.26
N GLY A 163 19.95 2.64 -29.34
CA GLY A 163 21.29 2.08 -29.37
C GLY A 163 22.22 2.87 -30.29
N ASP A 164 23.33 2.25 -30.68
CA ASP A 164 24.42 2.92 -31.41
C ASP A 164 24.00 3.45 -32.79
N GLU A 165 23.12 2.73 -33.51
CA GLU A 165 22.66 3.16 -34.84
C GLU A 165 21.82 4.44 -34.79
N GLY A 166 21.07 4.65 -33.70
CA GLY A 166 20.28 5.86 -33.48
C GLY A 166 21.14 7.12 -33.43
N LEU A 167 22.35 7.02 -32.87
CA LEU A 167 23.27 8.16 -32.74
C LEU A 167 23.83 8.65 -34.08
N ARG A 168 23.79 7.84 -35.15
CA ARG A 168 24.09 8.30 -36.52
C ARG A 168 23.16 9.43 -36.96
N SER A 169 21.91 9.40 -36.50
CA SER A 169 20.92 10.44 -36.79
C SER A 169 21.11 11.66 -35.89
N VAL A 170 21.37 11.43 -34.59
CA VAL A 170 21.65 12.50 -33.62
C VAL A 170 22.90 13.29 -33.99
N GLY A 171 23.94 12.63 -34.50
CA GLY A 171 25.19 13.26 -34.95
C GLY A 171 25.04 14.28 -36.10
N LYS A 172 23.85 14.37 -36.72
CA LYS A 172 23.53 15.36 -37.76
C LYS A 172 22.92 16.66 -37.19
N LEU A 173 22.62 16.70 -35.89
CA LEU A 173 22.00 17.84 -35.21
C LEU A 173 23.05 18.81 -34.70
N ASP A 174 23.65 19.58 -35.61
CA ASP A 174 24.78 20.47 -35.39
C ASP A 174 24.53 21.62 -34.39
N ALA A 175 23.26 21.96 -34.11
CA ALA A 175 22.86 22.94 -33.10
C ALA A 175 22.78 22.37 -31.66
N LEU A 176 22.97 21.06 -31.47
CA LEU A 176 22.73 20.40 -30.19
C LEU A 176 23.74 20.84 -29.11
N ARG A 177 23.23 21.36 -27.99
CA ARG A 177 23.98 21.78 -26.79
C ARG A 177 23.81 20.81 -25.62
N THR A 178 22.68 20.13 -25.52
CA THR A 178 22.40 19.16 -24.46
C THR A 178 21.86 17.86 -25.06
N LEU A 179 22.53 16.76 -24.73
CA LEU A 179 22.10 15.41 -25.06
C LEU A 179 22.05 14.55 -23.81
N SER A 180 20.91 13.92 -23.56
CA SER A 180 20.72 12.98 -22.47
C SER A 180 20.31 11.61 -23.01
N LEU A 181 21.08 10.58 -22.63
CA LEU A 181 20.96 9.20 -23.07
C LEU A 181 20.97 8.24 -21.87
N VAL A 182 20.51 8.72 -20.71
CA VAL A 182 20.57 7.95 -19.45
C VAL A 182 19.78 6.65 -19.61
N ASP A 183 20.31 5.53 -19.13
CA ASP A 183 19.68 4.20 -19.18
C ASP A 183 19.23 3.76 -20.61
N THR A 184 20.06 4.05 -21.61
CA THR A 184 19.88 3.58 -23.01
C THR A 184 20.84 2.45 -23.36
N ARG A 185 20.66 1.80 -24.52
CA ARG A 185 21.51 0.71 -25.01
C ARG A 185 22.74 1.20 -25.78
N VAL A 186 23.06 2.49 -25.68
CA VAL A 186 24.23 3.10 -26.33
C VAL A 186 25.51 2.54 -25.72
N GLY A 187 26.47 2.22 -26.58
CA GLY A 187 27.83 1.83 -26.22
C GLY A 187 28.87 2.61 -27.03
N ASP A 188 30.08 2.06 -27.10
CA ASP A 188 31.24 2.76 -27.65
C ASP A 188 31.10 3.14 -29.12
N SER A 189 30.48 2.27 -29.94
CA SER A 189 30.33 2.52 -31.38
C SER A 189 29.40 3.69 -31.67
N GLY A 190 28.41 3.92 -30.79
CA GLY A 190 27.47 5.02 -30.92
C GLY A 190 28.12 6.39 -30.68
N LEU A 191 29.07 6.48 -29.73
CA LEU A 191 29.74 7.75 -29.40
C LEU A 191 30.59 8.30 -30.55
N ALA A 192 31.15 7.43 -31.40
CA ALA A 192 31.87 7.84 -32.61
C ALA A 192 31.01 8.70 -33.55
N HIS A 193 29.68 8.53 -33.53
CA HIS A 193 28.75 9.33 -34.33
C HIS A 193 28.51 10.72 -33.78
N LEU A 194 28.87 11.01 -32.52
CA LEU A 194 28.69 12.31 -31.90
C LEU A 194 29.86 13.27 -32.18
N ALA A 195 30.98 12.80 -32.75
CA ALA A 195 32.18 13.60 -33.00
C ALA A 195 31.95 14.91 -33.80
N GLY A 196 30.86 15.01 -34.57
CA GLY A 196 30.47 16.21 -35.31
C GLY A 196 29.80 17.30 -34.46
N LEU A 197 29.32 17.00 -33.25
CA LEU A 197 28.51 17.88 -32.41
C LEU A 197 29.36 18.88 -31.61
N ARG A 198 30.11 19.73 -32.31
CA ARG A 198 31.09 20.64 -31.69
C ARG A 198 30.50 21.70 -30.76
N GLN A 199 29.18 21.90 -30.77
CA GLN A 199 28.47 22.80 -29.86
C GLN A 199 27.92 22.11 -28.61
N LEU A 200 28.11 20.80 -28.45
CA LEU A 200 27.58 20.04 -27.33
C LEU A 200 28.27 20.48 -26.03
N GLU A 201 27.48 20.96 -25.07
CA GLU A 201 27.93 21.47 -23.77
C GLU A 201 27.68 20.49 -22.64
N THR A 202 26.60 19.71 -22.72
CA THR A 202 26.22 18.71 -21.71
C THR A 202 25.90 17.38 -22.38
N LEU A 203 26.57 16.33 -21.91
CA LEU A 203 26.33 14.96 -22.34
C LEU A 203 26.10 14.08 -21.10
N ARG A 204 24.95 13.41 -21.06
CA ARG A 204 24.61 12.45 -20.01
C ARG A 204 24.55 11.04 -20.56
N LEU A 205 25.33 10.15 -19.97
CA LEU A 205 25.49 8.75 -20.37
C LEU A 205 25.33 7.80 -19.18
N ASP A 206 24.74 8.28 -18.07
CA ASP A 206 24.55 7.47 -16.87
C ASP A 206 23.83 6.14 -17.21
N GLY A 207 24.31 5.01 -16.70
CA GLY A 207 23.70 3.69 -16.91
C GLY A 207 23.81 3.12 -18.34
N THR A 208 24.67 3.68 -19.20
CA THR A 208 24.90 3.17 -20.57
C THR A 208 26.04 2.15 -20.66
N ALA A 209 26.13 1.43 -21.78
CA ALA A 209 27.17 0.42 -22.04
C ALA A 209 28.52 1.01 -22.51
N VAL A 210 28.77 2.28 -22.20
CA VAL A 210 29.99 3.00 -22.59
C VAL A 210 31.18 2.56 -21.73
N THR A 211 32.32 2.36 -22.38
CA THR A 211 33.61 2.01 -21.80
C THR A 211 34.68 3.05 -22.12
N ASP A 212 35.93 2.79 -21.75
CA ASP A 212 37.10 3.61 -22.08
C ASP A 212 37.24 3.86 -23.59
N LEU A 213 36.84 2.89 -24.43
CA LEU A 213 36.91 3.01 -25.89
C LEU A 213 35.95 4.10 -26.40
N GLY A 214 34.71 4.12 -25.93
CA GLY A 214 33.73 5.13 -26.29
C GLY A 214 34.09 6.51 -25.75
N LEU A 215 34.66 6.57 -24.54
CA LEU A 215 35.13 7.83 -23.96
C LEU A 215 36.21 8.50 -24.82
N ALA A 216 37.07 7.71 -25.48
CA ALA A 216 38.10 8.23 -26.40
C ALA A 216 37.51 8.92 -27.65
N GLU A 217 36.33 8.50 -28.09
CA GLU A 217 35.63 9.06 -29.26
C GLU A 217 35.05 10.46 -28.99
N LEU A 218 34.94 10.88 -27.71
CA LEU A 218 34.42 12.20 -27.34
C LEU A 218 35.44 13.34 -27.50
N ALA A 219 36.72 13.04 -27.76
CA ALA A 219 37.79 14.04 -27.86
C ALA A 219 37.50 15.22 -28.84
N PRO A 220 36.76 15.06 -29.95
CA PRO A 220 36.40 16.17 -30.84
C PRO A 220 35.37 17.16 -30.27
N LEU A 221 34.75 16.88 -29.12
CA LEU A 221 33.71 17.72 -28.50
C LEU A 221 34.31 18.89 -27.70
N GLU A 222 34.87 19.86 -28.41
CA GLU A 222 35.63 20.98 -27.82
C GLU A 222 34.81 21.88 -26.89
N SER A 223 33.48 21.92 -27.04
CA SER A 223 32.58 22.74 -26.21
C SER A 223 32.01 22.01 -24.98
N LEU A 224 32.36 20.73 -24.77
CA LEU A 224 31.76 19.92 -23.71
C LEU A 224 32.19 20.42 -22.34
N GLN A 225 31.22 20.82 -21.52
CA GLN A 225 31.41 21.41 -20.19
C GLN A 225 31.00 20.46 -19.06
N SER A 226 29.99 19.60 -19.28
CA SER A 226 29.51 18.65 -18.28
C SER A 226 29.35 17.27 -18.88
N LEU A 227 30.00 16.28 -18.26
CA LEU A 227 29.94 14.88 -18.67
C LEU A 227 29.52 14.01 -17.48
N TYR A 228 28.47 13.22 -17.68
CA TYR A 228 27.92 12.31 -16.66
C TYR A 228 28.09 10.86 -17.12
N LEU A 229 28.81 10.05 -16.34
CA LEU A 229 29.18 8.67 -16.65
C LEU A 229 28.82 7.72 -15.49
N SER A 230 27.81 8.06 -14.69
CA SER A 230 27.49 7.26 -13.51
C SER A 230 27.13 5.83 -13.95
N ASP A 231 27.63 4.83 -13.22
CA ASP A 231 27.37 3.40 -13.48
C ASP A 231 27.80 2.90 -14.88
N CYS A 232 28.72 3.61 -15.54
CA CYS A 232 29.37 3.14 -16.77
C CYS A 232 30.61 2.27 -16.48
N ALA A 233 30.97 1.39 -17.42
CA ALA A 233 32.13 0.52 -17.33
C ALA A 233 33.45 1.23 -17.73
N VAL A 234 33.63 2.46 -17.25
CA VAL A 234 34.82 3.30 -17.49
C VAL A 234 35.84 3.10 -16.36
N ALA A 235 37.07 2.75 -16.72
CA ALA A 235 38.20 2.56 -15.81
C ALA A 235 39.31 3.60 -16.02
N GLU A 236 39.54 4.01 -17.28
CA GLU A 236 40.64 4.88 -17.70
C GLU A 236 40.15 6.25 -18.17
N LEU A 237 40.70 7.31 -17.55
CA LEU A 237 40.25 8.69 -17.78
C LEU A 237 41.17 9.50 -18.71
N THR A 238 42.14 8.86 -19.37
CA THR A 238 43.13 9.54 -20.24
C THR A 238 42.49 10.35 -21.37
N ALA A 239 41.32 9.92 -21.86
CA ALA A 239 40.55 10.64 -22.87
C ALA A 239 39.97 11.97 -22.37
N VAL A 240 39.68 12.09 -21.06
CA VAL A 240 39.14 13.30 -20.44
C VAL A 240 40.12 14.47 -20.52
N GLU A 241 41.43 14.22 -20.51
CA GLU A 241 42.46 15.26 -20.68
C GLU A 241 42.32 16.03 -22.01
N ARG A 242 41.68 15.42 -23.01
CA ARG A 242 41.49 16.00 -24.35
C ARG A 242 40.24 16.85 -24.47
N LEU A 243 39.47 17.04 -23.40
CA LEU A 243 38.27 17.87 -23.36
C LEU A 243 38.57 19.23 -22.73
N PRO A 244 38.90 20.27 -23.54
CA PRO A 244 39.51 21.50 -23.04
C PRO A 244 38.57 22.41 -22.22
N GLN A 245 37.25 22.22 -22.34
CA GLN A 245 36.23 23.04 -21.67
C GLN A 245 35.49 22.29 -20.56
N LEU A 246 35.89 21.05 -20.22
CA LEU A 246 35.19 20.23 -19.25
C LEU A 246 35.33 20.80 -17.84
N LYS A 247 34.21 21.18 -17.23
CA LYS A 247 34.13 21.79 -15.89
C LYS A 247 33.60 20.81 -14.85
N TYR A 248 32.70 19.91 -15.23
CA TYR A 248 32.09 18.92 -14.34
C TYR A 248 32.17 17.52 -14.93
N LEU A 249 32.55 16.56 -14.09
CA LEU A 249 32.65 15.15 -14.42
C LEU A 249 32.03 14.30 -13.32
N ASN A 250 31.05 13.46 -13.66
CA ASN A 250 30.48 12.48 -12.73
C ASN A 250 30.97 11.07 -13.07
N LEU A 251 31.58 10.39 -12.10
CA LEU A 251 32.14 9.05 -12.18
C LEU A 251 31.55 8.10 -11.12
N HIS A 252 30.39 8.43 -10.55
CA HIS A 252 29.74 7.60 -9.55
C HIS A 252 29.57 6.15 -10.04
N GLY A 253 29.87 5.14 -9.22
CA GLY A 253 29.63 3.74 -9.59
C GLY A 253 30.50 3.19 -10.73
N THR A 254 31.51 3.95 -11.20
CA THR A 254 32.43 3.50 -12.26
C THR A 254 33.58 2.64 -11.72
N THR A 255 34.35 2.00 -12.61
CA THR A 255 35.49 1.14 -12.26
C THR A 255 36.83 1.89 -12.18
N VAL A 256 36.79 3.22 -12.16
CA VAL A 256 37.97 4.10 -12.00
C VAL A 256 38.71 3.80 -10.69
N SER A 257 40.05 3.76 -10.76
CA SER A 257 40.94 3.48 -9.63
C SER A 257 41.99 4.58 -9.43
N ASP A 258 42.81 4.46 -8.40
CA ASP A 258 43.84 5.46 -8.06
C ASP A 258 44.79 5.81 -9.23
N SER A 259 45.09 4.85 -10.11
CA SER A 259 46.00 5.06 -11.24
C SER A 259 45.43 6.02 -12.27
N SER A 260 44.12 5.98 -12.50
CA SER A 260 43.46 6.83 -13.50
C SER A 260 43.13 8.23 -12.98
N LEU A 261 43.19 8.49 -11.67
CA LEU A 261 43.03 9.84 -11.10
C LEU A 261 44.16 10.81 -11.47
N VAL A 262 45.34 10.31 -11.83
CA VAL A 262 46.52 11.12 -12.17
C VAL A 262 46.24 12.08 -13.34
N CYS A 263 45.42 11.65 -14.30
CA CYS A 263 45.09 12.45 -15.47
C CYS A 263 44.18 13.66 -15.15
N LEU A 264 43.31 13.52 -14.14
CA LEU A 264 42.45 14.62 -13.67
C LEU A 264 43.27 15.78 -13.10
N GLY A 265 44.48 15.50 -12.61
CA GLY A 265 45.45 16.52 -12.21
C GLY A 265 45.90 17.45 -13.35
N ARG A 266 45.76 17.02 -14.61
CA ARG A 266 46.16 17.77 -15.82
C ARG A 266 45.00 18.48 -16.50
N CYS A 267 43.76 18.20 -16.09
CA CYS A 267 42.54 18.81 -16.64
C CYS A 267 42.33 20.23 -16.06
N ALA A 268 43.01 21.23 -16.62
CA ALA A 268 43.03 22.59 -16.07
C ALA A 268 41.64 23.22 -15.89
N ALA A 269 40.70 22.97 -16.82
CA ALA A 269 39.35 23.52 -16.81
C ALA A 269 38.39 22.84 -15.82
N LEU A 270 38.74 21.66 -15.29
CA LEU A 270 37.87 20.87 -14.42
C LEU A 270 37.72 21.53 -13.05
N GLN A 271 36.48 21.85 -12.68
CA GLN A 271 36.13 22.55 -11.45
C GLN A 271 35.55 21.63 -10.39
N ALA A 272 34.86 20.57 -10.81
CA ALA A 272 34.25 19.60 -9.91
C ALA A 272 34.29 18.19 -10.50
N VAL A 273 34.53 17.20 -9.64
CA VAL A 273 34.47 15.78 -9.98
C VAL A 273 33.79 15.00 -8.87
N GLU A 274 32.90 14.09 -9.25
CA GLU A 274 32.21 13.15 -8.36
C GLU A 274 32.77 11.74 -8.55
N ILE A 275 33.31 11.18 -7.46
CA ILE A 275 34.09 9.94 -7.41
C ILE A 275 33.64 9.14 -6.17
N THR A 276 32.38 8.75 -6.19
CA THR A 276 31.73 7.96 -5.13
C THR A 276 31.41 6.57 -5.64
N SER A 277 31.49 5.56 -4.79
CA SER A 277 31.29 4.16 -5.16
C SER A 277 32.19 3.69 -6.31
N THR A 278 33.46 4.09 -6.32
CA THR A 278 34.47 3.66 -7.31
C THR A 278 35.55 2.77 -6.68
N GLN A 279 36.56 2.36 -7.46
CA GLN A 279 37.73 1.63 -6.95
C GLN A 279 38.85 2.56 -6.43
N CYS A 280 38.57 3.86 -6.28
CA CYS A 280 39.53 4.83 -5.76
C CYS A 280 39.67 4.69 -4.24
N THR A 281 40.90 4.60 -3.75
CA THR A 281 41.18 4.55 -2.32
C THR A 281 41.17 5.94 -1.69
N PRO A 282 40.94 6.05 -0.37
CA PRO A 282 41.10 7.32 0.34
C PRO A 282 42.50 7.95 0.20
N GLU A 283 43.53 7.16 -0.08
CA GLU A 283 44.88 7.66 -0.37
C GLU A 283 44.97 8.29 -1.76
N GLY A 284 44.39 7.64 -2.78
CA GLY A 284 44.29 8.20 -4.13
C GLY A 284 43.53 9.53 -4.17
N ILE A 285 42.39 9.61 -3.48
CA ILE A 285 41.60 10.84 -3.35
C ILE A 285 42.39 11.94 -2.64
N ARG A 286 43.14 11.62 -1.58
CA ARG A 286 44.01 12.58 -0.90
C ARG A 286 45.11 13.12 -1.81
N ARG A 287 45.73 12.26 -2.64
CA ARG A 287 46.74 12.68 -3.63
C ARG A 287 46.13 13.60 -4.68
N LEU A 288 44.93 13.31 -5.18
CA LEU A 288 44.22 14.17 -6.13
C LEU A 288 43.92 15.55 -5.52
N ARG A 289 43.39 15.60 -4.29
CA ARG A 289 43.12 16.86 -3.56
C ARG A 289 44.40 17.67 -3.31
N ALA A 290 45.51 17.00 -3.02
CA ALA A 290 46.79 17.67 -2.84
C ALA A 290 47.35 18.22 -4.16
N ALA A 291 47.17 17.50 -5.28
CA ALA A 291 47.63 17.92 -6.60
C ALA A 291 46.77 19.06 -7.21
N ARG A 292 45.46 19.10 -6.90
CA ARG A 292 44.51 20.11 -7.37
C ARG A 292 43.64 20.65 -6.20
N PRO A 293 44.19 21.51 -5.33
CA PRO A 293 43.45 22.04 -4.16
C PRO A 293 42.18 22.83 -4.52
N GLU A 294 42.13 23.40 -5.71
CA GLU A 294 41.00 24.17 -6.26
C GLU A 294 39.88 23.29 -6.85
N LEU A 295 40.16 22.02 -7.13
CA LEU A 295 39.20 21.07 -7.70
C LEU A 295 38.28 20.56 -6.59
N LYS A 296 36.97 20.74 -6.75
CA LYS A 296 35.97 20.18 -5.83
C LYS A 296 35.84 18.67 -6.08
N VAL A 297 36.37 17.86 -5.16
CA VAL A 297 36.32 16.38 -5.23
C VAL A 297 35.28 15.84 -4.25
N PHE A 298 34.14 15.40 -4.77
CA PHE A 298 33.12 14.65 -4.02
C PHE A 298 33.50 13.18 -4.06
N ALA A 299 33.78 12.55 -2.92
CA ALA A 299 34.22 11.16 -2.84
C ALA A 299 33.74 10.53 -1.55
N ASP A 300 33.72 9.20 -1.50
CA ASP A 300 33.26 8.45 -0.33
C ASP A 300 34.04 8.84 0.92
N ALA A 301 33.35 8.86 2.06
CA ALA A 301 33.99 9.09 3.34
C ALA A 301 34.96 7.92 3.62
N ALA A 302 36.20 8.24 4.03
CA ALA A 302 37.12 7.22 4.49
C ALA A 302 36.48 6.49 5.70
N PRO A 303 36.52 5.15 5.76
CA PRO A 303 36.03 4.44 6.93
C PRO A 303 36.80 4.94 8.16
N GLU A 304 36.07 5.47 9.14
CA GLU A 304 36.67 5.85 10.41
C GLU A 304 37.27 4.61 11.07
N VAL A 305 38.58 4.65 11.36
CA VAL A 305 39.24 3.66 12.20
C VAL A 305 38.51 3.63 13.53
N GLN A 306 37.80 2.52 13.80
CA GLN A 306 37.05 2.28 15.03
C GLN A 306 37.88 2.70 16.25
N ARG A 307 37.47 3.77 16.91
CA ARG A 307 37.92 4.06 18.27
C ARG A 307 37.13 3.14 19.19
N THR A 308 37.86 2.29 19.91
CA THR A 308 37.31 1.42 20.94
C THR A 308 36.48 2.23 21.96
N PRO A 309 35.29 1.76 22.33
CA PRO A 309 34.44 2.46 23.30
C PRO A 309 35.04 2.36 24.72
N PRO A 310 34.86 3.38 25.58
CA PRO A 310 35.30 3.31 26.96
C PRO A 310 34.43 2.37 27.79
N SER A 311 35.11 1.65 28.69
CA SER A 311 34.63 0.65 29.64
C SER A 311 33.32 1.01 30.35
N ALA A 312 32.49 -0.03 30.52
CA ALA A 312 31.26 -0.07 31.30
C ALA A 312 31.40 0.53 32.71
N VAL A 313 30.36 1.26 33.13
CA VAL A 313 30.08 1.63 34.51
C VAL A 313 28.91 0.74 35.00
N PRO A 314 28.96 0.16 36.21
CA PRO A 314 27.98 -0.84 36.63
C PRO A 314 26.64 -0.21 37.00
N ARG A 315 25.56 -0.92 36.63
CA ARG A 315 24.18 -0.67 37.06
C ARG A 315 24.07 -0.77 38.58
N ARG A 316 23.34 0.17 39.19
CA ARG A 316 22.99 0.15 40.60
C ARG A 316 21.54 -0.33 40.72
N ASP A 317 21.37 -1.50 41.30
CA ASP A 317 20.09 -2.03 41.79
C ASP A 317 19.49 -1.09 42.83
N LEU A 318 18.17 -0.90 42.76
CA LEU A 318 17.37 -0.37 43.86
C LEU A 318 16.10 -1.22 43.98
N THR A 319 16.19 -2.27 44.78
CA THR A 319 15.03 -2.91 45.42
C THR A 319 15.09 -2.69 46.93
N SER A 320 13.92 -2.32 47.46
CA SER A 320 13.32 -2.55 48.79
C SER A 320 13.90 -1.94 50.08
N ASP A 321 12.92 -1.57 50.94
CA ASP A 321 12.90 -1.30 52.38
C ASP A 321 13.09 0.17 52.81
N GLY A 322 12.23 0.83 53.59
CA GLY A 322 11.04 0.46 54.37
C GLY A 322 10.83 1.53 55.47
N LEU A 323 9.68 1.50 56.18
CA LEU A 323 9.28 2.28 57.39
C LEU A 323 8.61 3.65 57.10
N THR A 324 7.47 4.08 57.69
CA THR A 324 6.68 3.64 58.87
C THR A 324 5.26 4.25 58.85
N SER A 325 4.36 3.66 59.65
CA SER A 325 2.98 4.05 59.98
C SER A 325 2.87 5.20 61.00
N ASP A 326 1.61 5.64 61.19
CA ASP A 326 1.03 6.59 62.17
C ASP A 326 0.91 8.04 61.65
N GLY A 327 -0.23 8.74 61.61
CA GLY A 327 -1.62 8.49 62.00
C GLY A 327 -2.34 9.85 62.12
N LEU A 328 -3.61 9.94 61.62
CA LEU A 328 -4.65 10.96 61.87
C LEU A 328 -4.36 12.40 61.36
N THR A 329 -5.24 13.16 60.69
CA THR A 329 -6.67 13.45 60.93
C THR A 329 -7.38 13.95 59.66
N SER A 330 -8.70 13.85 59.71
CA SER A 330 -9.73 14.49 58.87
C SER A 330 -9.47 15.94 58.46
N ASP A 331 -9.68 16.24 57.18
CA ASP A 331 -10.61 17.27 56.66
C ASP A 331 -10.27 17.57 55.19
N GLY A 332 -11.04 16.99 54.27
CA GLY A 332 -10.97 17.29 52.85
C GLY A 332 -11.93 18.44 52.48
N PRO A 333 -11.47 19.51 51.81
CA PRO A 333 -12.37 20.43 51.15
C PRO A 333 -12.81 19.83 49.81
N THR A 334 -14.12 19.92 49.60
CA THR A 334 -14.93 19.52 48.46
C THR A 334 -14.37 19.95 47.11
N SER A 335 -14.25 18.98 46.20
CA SER A 335 -14.11 19.19 44.76
C SER A 335 -15.50 19.39 44.14
N ASP A 336 -15.77 20.59 43.61
CA ASP A 336 -16.85 20.82 42.64
C ASP A 336 -16.42 20.23 41.29
N GLY A 337 -16.84 18.98 41.04
CA GLY A 337 -16.86 18.38 39.72
C GLY A 337 -18.17 18.74 39.00
N PRO A 338 -18.16 18.88 37.65
CA PRO A 338 -19.37 19.14 36.90
C PRO A 338 -20.30 17.93 37.00
N THR A 339 -21.56 18.22 37.32
CA THR A 339 -22.68 17.28 37.44
C THR A 339 -22.84 16.42 36.19
N SER A 340 -22.54 15.13 36.31
CA SER A 340 -23.06 14.10 35.43
C SER A 340 -24.46 13.70 35.94
N ASP A 341 -25.45 13.84 35.09
CA ASP A 341 -26.77 13.26 35.31
C ASP A 341 -26.64 11.73 35.31
N GLY A 342 -26.60 11.14 36.51
CA GLY A 342 -26.68 9.70 36.70
C GLY A 342 -28.06 9.13 36.32
N PRO A 343 -28.13 7.84 35.95
CA PRO A 343 -29.40 7.21 35.63
C PRO A 343 -30.26 7.11 36.89
N THR A 344 -31.51 7.55 36.78
CA THR A 344 -32.53 7.34 37.79
C THR A 344 -32.78 5.84 38.01
N SER A 345 -32.96 5.48 39.28
CA SER A 345 -33.13 4.13 39.80
C SER A 345 -34.48 3.49 39.49
N ASP A 346 -34.87 3.43 38.22
CA ASP A 346 -35.98 2.58 37.76
C ASP A 346 -35.41 1.36 37.05
N GLY A 347 -35.87 0.15 37.40
CA GLY A 347 -35.56 -1.06 36.65
C GLY A 347 -35.90 -0.91 35.15
N PRO A 348 -35.36 -1.77 34.27
CA PRO A 348 -35.56 -1.61 32.83
C PRO A 348 -37.06 -1.53 32.50
N ARG A 349 -37.49 -0.39 31.93
CA ARG A 349 -38.88 -0.17 31.50
C ARG A 349 -39.35 -1.31 30.59
N ALA A 350 -40.63 -1.65 30.69
CA ALA A 350 -41.25 -2.69 29.86
C ALA A 350 -41.09 -2.37 28.37
N VAL A 351 -40.80 -3.40 27.56
CA VAL A 351 -40.68 -3.27 26.10
C VAL A 351 -42.06 -3.01 25.51
N LEU A 352 -42.23 -1.85 24.86
CA LEU A 352 -43.45 -1.53 24.12
C LEU A 352 -43.66 -2.55 23.00
N ALA A 353 -44.92 -2.98 22.83
CA ALA A 353 -45.35 -3.81 21.71
C ALA A 353 -45.03 -3.12 20.37
N SER A 354 -44.88 -3.93 19.32
CA SER A 354 -44.50 -3.42 18.01
C SER A 354 -45.52 -2.42 17.47
N VAL A 355 -45.08 -1.48 16.63
CA VAL A 355 -46.01 -0.48 16.06
C VAL A 355 -47.15 -1.16 15.28
N GLU A 356 -46.88 -2.27 14.60
CA GLU A 356 -47.88 -3.11 13.94
C GLU A 356 -48.97 -3.59 14.91
N GLN A 357 -48.60 -4.14 16.07
CA GLN A 357 -49.55 -4.61 17.09
C GLN A 357 -50.34 -3.46 17.72
N ARG A 358 -49.68 -2.31 17.95
CA ARG A 358 -50.32 -1.14 18.56
C ARG A 358 -51.32 -0.47 17.62
N LEU A 359 -51.06 -0.46 16.32
CA LEU A 359 -51.99 0.04 15.29
C LEU A 359 -53.29 -0.77 15.21
N GLN A 360 -53.28 -2.05 15.60
CA GLN A 360 -54.47 -2.90 15.63
C GLN A 360 -55.38 -2.62 16.84
N SER A 361 -54.84 -2.02 17.91
CA SER A 361 -55.50 -1.93 19.23
C SER A 361 -55.79 -0.51 19.69
N THR A 362 -55.10 0.51 19.14
CA THR A 362 -55.22 1.92 19.56
C THR A 362 -54.89 2.88 18.42
N THR A 363 -55.39 4.13 18.51
CA THR A 363 -54.99 5.21 17.59
C THR A 363 -53.60 5.73 17.96
N VAL A 364 -52.56 5.08 17.44
CA VAL A 364 -51.16 5.53 17.59
C VAL A 364 -50.84 6.58 16.52
N VAL A 365 -50.29 7.72 16.94
CA VAL A 365 -49.62 8.67 16.04
C VAL A 365 -48.18 8.21 15.83
N PRO A 366 -47.80 7.77 14.62
CA PRO A 366 -46.43 7.31 14.38
C PRO A 366 -45.43 8.47 14.38
N GLY A 367 -44.25 8.25 14.94
CA GLY A 367 -43.15 9.23 14.86
C GLY A 367 -42.40 9.11 13.53
N PHE A 368 -42.02 10.25 12.97
CA PHE A 368 -41.33 10.30 11.68
C PHE A 368 -40.00 9.51 11.68
N GLN A 369 -39.07 9.86 12.57
CA GLN A 369 -37.78 9.16 12.71
C GLN A 369 -37.94 7.72 13.20
N ARG A 370 -38.88 7.45 14.12
CA ARG A 370 -38.96 6.14 14.78
C ARG A 370 -39.69 5.09 13.95
N HIS A 371 -40.67 5.49 13.15
CA HIS A 371 -41.53 4.53 12.46
C HIS A 371 -41.59 4.76 10.95
N VAL A 372 -41.75 6.01 10.50
CA VAL A 372 -41.94 6.33 9.07
C VAL A 372 -40.65 6.07 8.29
N VAL A 373 -39.54 6.66 8.71
CA VAL A 373 -38.25 6.52 8.01
C VAL A 373 -37.72 5.08 8.01
N PRO A 374 -37.74 4.35 9.15
CA PRO A 374 -37.41 2.92 9.18
C PRO A 374 -38.31 2.07 8.27
N LEU A 375 -39.62 2.37 8.23
CA LEU A 375 -40.54 1.69 7.31
C LEU A 375 -40.14 1.93 5.85
N LEU A 376 -39.90 3.18 5.43
CA LEU A 376 -39.46 3.49 4.07
C LEU A 376 -38.14 2.79 3.71
N GLY A 377 -37.24 2.65 4.70
CA GLY A 377 -36.01 1.87 4.56
C GLY A 377 -36.27 0.39 4.37
N ARG A 378 -37.14 -0.20 5.18
CA ARG A 378 -37.55 -1.60 5.09
C ARG A 378 -38.21 -1.94 3.75
N LEU A 379 -39.03 -1.04 3.21
CA LEU A 379 -39.67 -1.22 1.91
C LEU A 379 -38.73 -0.96 0.72
N GLY A 380 -37.50 -0.48 0.98
CA GLY A 380 -36.51 -0.15 -0.05
C GLY A 380 -36.78 1.16 -0.79
N CYS A 381 -37.71 2.00 -0.33
CA CYS A 381 -38.08 3.25 -0.98
C CYS A 381 -36.92 4.27 -1.01
N ASN A 382 -36.08 4.26 0.02
CA ASN A 382 -34.87 5.10 0.14
C ASN A 382 -33.58 4.34 -0.20
N SER A 383 -33.68 3.24 -0.96
CA SER A 383 -32.51 2.50 -1.47
C SER A 383 -31.86 3.20 -2.67
N ARG A 384 -30.64 2.78 -3.03
CA ARG A 384 -29.88 3.30 -4.19
C ARG A 384 -30.63 3.16 -5.51
N THR A 385 -31.48 2.14 -5.66
CA THR A 385 -32.24 1.87 -6.89
C THR A 385 -33.54 2.68 -6.98
N CYS A 386 -33.94 3.38 -5.92
CA CYS A 386 -35.17 4.16 -5.85
C CYS A 386 -34.86 5.61 -5.45
N HIS A 387 -35.61 6.20 -4.52
CA HIS A 387 -35.50 7.62 -4.17
C HIS A 387 -34.25 7.95 -3.36
N GLY A 388 -33.53 6.95 -2.84
CA GLY A 388 -32.23 7.13 -2.18
C GLY A 388 -31.04 7.24 -3.14
N SER A 389 -31.27 7.19 -4.45
CA SER A 389 -30.24 7.46 -5.45
C SER A 389 -29.73 8.91 -5.34
N PHE A 390 -28.52 9.17 -5.86
CA PHE A 390 -27.96 10.53 -5.83
C PHE A 390 -28.83 11.55 -6.56
N GLN A 391 -29.53 11.15 -7.62
CA GLN A 391 -30.42 12.04 -8.38
C GLN A 391 -31.87 12.00 -7.86
N GLY A 392 -32.21 11.06 -6.97
CA GLY A 392 -33.60 10.70 -6.70
C GLY A 392 -34.24 9.98 -7.90
N GLN A 393 -35.56 9.87 -7.90
CA GLN A 393 -36.35 9.35 -9.03
C GLN A 393 -37.62 10.19 -9.19
N GLY A 394 -37.96 10.57 -10.43
CA GLY A 394 -39.18 11.33 -10.73
C GLY A 394 -39.31 12.65 -9.96
N GLY A 395 -38.19 13.38 -9.80
CA GLY A 395 -38.12 14.63 -9.03
C GLY A 395 -38.31 14.44 -7.51
N PHE A 396 -38.30 13.20 -7.01
CA PHE A 396 -38.40 12.88 -5.59
C PHE A 396 -37.10 12.27 -5.08
N ARG A 397 -36.57 12.80 -3.99
CA ARG A 397 -35.33 12.33 -3.39
C ARG A 397 -35.51 12.12 -1.90
N LEU A 398 -35.03 10.98 -1.43
CA LEU A 398 -34.82 10.68 -0.02
C LEU A 398 -33.31 10.54 0.22
N SER A 399 -32.90 10.74 1.44
CA SER A 399 -31.57 10.42 1.92
C SER A 399 -31.35 8.91 1.80
N MET A 400 -30.17 8.51 1.35
CA MET A 400 -29.85 7.10 1.15
C MET A 400 -29.95 6.38 2.51
N PHE A 401 -30.81 5.36 2.56
CA PHE A 401 -31.14 4.58 3.76
C PHE A 401 -31.86 5.32 4.92
N GLY A 402 -32.20 6.60 4.76
CA GLY A 402 -33.10 7.33 5.66
C GLY A 402 -32.45 7.86 6.93
N TYR A 403 -31.55 8.82 6.79
CA TYR A 403 -30.72 9.37 7.88
C TYR A 403 -30.68 10.89 7.97
N ASP A 404 -31.12 11.59 6.93
CA ASP A 404 -31.33 13.04 6.97
C ASP A 404 -32.81 13.31 7.18
N PHE A 405 -33.25 13.22 8.44
CA PHE A 405 -34.67 13.25 8.80
C PHE A 405 -35.33 14.58 8.42
N GLU A 406 -34.62 15.69 8.53
CA GLU A 406 -35.17 17.00 8.18
C GLU A 406 -35.40 17.09 6.67
N ARG A 407 -34.40 16.75 5.86
CA ARG A 407 -34.52 16.74 4.40
C ARG A 407 -35.54 15.72 3.90
N ASP A 408 -35.57 14.53 4.48
CA ASP A 408 -36.53 13.49 4.13
C ASP A 408 -37.96 13.94 4.41
N HIS A 409 -38.16 14.61 5.54
CA HIS A 409 -39.46 15.16 5.93
C HIS A 409 -39.91 16.26 4.96
N GLN A 410 -39.02 17.20 4.64
CA GLN A 410 -39.29 18.28 3.67
C GLN A 410 -39.67 17.71 2.30
N ASN A 411 -38.87 16.79 1.76
CA ASN A 411 -39.12 16.19 0.45
C ASN A 411 -40.41 15.34 0.43
N LEU A 412 -40.74 14.68 1.54
CA LEU A 412 -42.00 13.96 1.66
C LEU A 412 -43.19 14.92 1.68
N SER A 413 -43.07 16.07 2.35
CA SER A 413 -44.17 17.04 2.55
C SER A 413 -44.78 17.52 1.24
N GLU A 414 -43.99 17.67 0.17
CA GLU A 414 -44.48 18.03 -1.17
C GLU A 414 -45.39 16.95 -1.81
N ARG A 415 -45.44 15.76 -1.22
CA ARG A 415 -46.19 14.59 -1.71
C ARG A 415 -47.29 14.14 -0.78
N LEU A 416 -47.55 14.91 0.28
CA LEU A 416 -48.61 14.67 1.25
C LEU A 416 -49.76 15.65 1.04
N ASN A 417 -50.98 15.15 1.16
CA ASN A 417 -52.17 15.96 1.31
C ASN A 417 -52.74 15.69 2.71
N VAL A 418 -52.46 16.58 3.66
CA VAL A 418 -52.89 16.40 5.07
C VAL A 418 -54.37 16.70 5.28
N GLU A 419 -55.01 17.44 4.37
CA GLU A 419 -56.45 17.72 4.40
C GLU A 419 -57.26 16.55 3.79
N GLN A 420 -56.77 15.99 2.70
CA GLN A 420 -57.30 14.80 2.04
C GLN A 420 -56.25 13.70 2.06
N VAL A 421 -56.12 13.04 3.21
CA VAL A 421 -55.10 12.01 3.49
C VAL A 421 -55.01 10.97 2.38
N GLU A 422 -56.16 10.50 1.91
CA GLU A 422 -56.28 9.50 0.84
C GLU A 422 -55.80 9.99 -0.53
N GLU A 423 -55.47 11.27 -0.75
CA GLU A 423 -54.89 11.76 -2.02
C GLU A 423 -53.36 11.85 -1.97
N SER A 424 -52.74 11.50 -0.84
CA SER A 424 -51.28 11.56 -0.68
C SER A 424 -50.58 10.55 -1.60
N LEU A 425 -49.66 11.03 -2.45
CA LEU A 425 -48.91 10.20 -3.40
C LEU A 425 -48.08 9.10 -2.70
N VAL A 426 -47.66 9.35 -1.46
CA VAL A 426 -46.91 8.41 -0.62
C VAL A 426 -47.75 7.18 -0.23
N LEU A 427 -49.09 7.25 -0.32
CA LEU A 427 -49.99 6.11 -0.10
C LEU A 427 -50.30 5.33 -1.39
N HIS A 428 -50.35 5.99 -2.55
CA HIS A 428 -50.81 5.38 -3.82
C HIS A 428 -49.71 4.82 -4.71
N LYS A 429 -48.60 5.55 -4.87
CA LYS A 429 -47.51 5.10 -5.75
C LYS A 429 -46.88 3.80 -5.25
N PRO A 430 -46.53 3.67 -3.95
CA PRO A 430 -45.94 2.43 -3.43
C PRO A 430 -46.90 1.24 -3.44
N THR A 431 -48.23 1.44 -3.46
CA THR A 431 -49.22 0.35 -3.61
C THR A 431 -49.50 -0.02 -5.06
N SER A 432 -48.92 0.72 -6.02
CA SER A 432 -49.26 0.66 -7.45
C SER A 432 -50.74 0.99 -7.76
N ALA A 433 -51.37 1.82 -6.92
CA ALA A 433 -52.68 2.41 -7.22
C ALA A 433 -52.55 3.50 -8.31
N ASP A 434 -51.44 4.25 -8.26
CA ASP A 434 -50.94 5.06 -9.37
C ASP A 434 -49.75 4.36 -10.04
N GLU A 435 -49.49 4.69 -11.31
CA GLU A 435 -48.32 4.19 -12.02
C GLU A 435 -47.03 4.62 -11.29
N HIS A 436 -46.19 3.62 -11.02
CA HIS A 436 -44.94 3.78 -10.28
C HIS A 436 -43.88 2.83 -10.83
N GLU A 437 -42.83 3.38 -11.44
CA GLU A 437 -41.72 2.63 -12.03
C GLU A 437 -41.00 1.74 -11.00
N GLY A 438 -40.98 2.14 -9.73
CA GLY A 438 -40.41 1.35 -8.64
C GLY A 438 -41.19 0.07 -8.31
N GLY A 439 -42.34 -0.16 -8.93
CA GLY A 439 -43.24 -1.27 -8.68
C GLY A 439 -43.97 -1.17 -7.34
N GLN A 440 -44.65 -2.26 -6.95
CA GLN A 440 -45.33 -2.38 -5.67
C GLN A 440 -44.30 -2.55 -4.55
N ARG A 441 -44.27 -1.59 -3.62
CA ARG A 441 -43.40 -1.59 -2.42
C ARG A 441 -44.19 -1.68 -1.13
N LEU A 442 -45.43 -1.21 -1.12
CA LEU A 442 -46.31 -1.17 0.04
C LEU A 442 -47.49 -2.12 -0.20
N PRO A 443 -47.76 -3.07 0.71
CA PRO A 443 -48.96 -3.92 0.60
C PRO A 443 -50.24 -3.07 0.70
N PRO A 444 -51.16 -3.11 -0.28
CA PRO A 444 -52.43 -2.41 -0.21
C PRO A 444 -53.27 -2.92 0.96
N GLY A 445 -53.74 -2.01 1.81
CA GLY A 445 -54.49 -2.35 3.03
C GLY A 445 -53.63 -2.95 4.16
N GLY A 446 -52.31 -3.03 4.00
CA GLY A 446 -51.39 -3.49 5.03
C GLY A 446 -51.26 -2.53 6.21
N TRP A 447 -50.69 -3.01 7.32
CA TRP A 447 -50.43 -2.18 8.50
C TRP A 447 -49.42 -1.06 8.18
N GLU A 448 -48.53 -1.29 7.22
CA GLU A 448 -47.56 -0.32 6.73
C GLU A 448 -48.27 0.89 6.11
N GLN A 449 -49.31 0.65 5.30
CA GLN A 449 -50.11 1.72 4.70
C GLN A 449 -50.91 2.45 5.78
N GLN A 450 -51.46 1.71 6.75
CA GLN A 450 -52.18 2.31 7.87
C GLN A 450 -51.27 3.18 8.75
N LEU A 451 -50.00 2.79 8.92
CA LEU A 451 -48.99 3.58 9.63
C LEU A 451 -48.78 4.93 8.95
N LEU A 452 -48.53 4.93 7.64
CA LEU A 452 -48.36 6.17 6.87
C LEU A 452 -49.63 7.04 6.90
N ARG A 453 -50.81 6.42 6.74
CA ARG A 453 -52.11 7.10 6.82
C ARG A 453 -52.32 7.79 8.16
N ASN A 454 -52.05 7.10 9.28
CA ASN A 454 -52.17 7.68 10.63
C ASN A 454 -51.19 8.83 10.87
N TRP A 455 -49.97 8.73 10.32
CA TRP A 455 -48.98 9.80 10.42
C TRP A 455 -49.41 11.05 9.64
N ILE A 456 -49.90 10.88 8.41
CA ILE A 456 -50.40 11.98 7.56
C ILE A 456 -51.63 12.63 8.19
N ALA A 457 -52.59 11.83 8.67
CA ALA A 457 -53.81 12.31 9.33
C ALA A 457 -53.53 13.12 10.61
N ALA A 458 -52.40 12.86 11.27
CA ALA A 458 -51.93 13.64 12.41
C ALA A 458 -51.22 14.95 12.03
N GLY A 459 -51.26 15.34 10.75
CA GLY A 459 -50.57 16.51 10.21
C GLY A 459 -49.12 16.25 9.78
N ALA A 460 -48.75 14.98 9.58
CA ALA A 460 -47.41 14.55 9.19
C ALA A 460 -46.29 15.20 10.02
N PRO A 461 -46.33 15.14 11.37
CA PRO A 461 -45.34 15.81 12.21
C PRO A 461 -43.94 15.29 11.88
N GLY A 462 -42.99 16.22 11.69
CA GLY A 462 -41.58 15.91 11.46
C GLY A 462 -40.86 15.46 12.72
N GLN A 463 -39.63 15.92 12.93
CA GLN A 463 -38.90 15.60 14.16
C GLN A 463 -39.52 16.33 15.36
N SER A 464 -40.05 15.57 16.32
CA SER A 464 -40.43 16.12 17.63
C SER A 464 -39.13 16.44 18.40
N SER A 465 -39.08 17.57 19.13
CA SER A 465 -37.95 18.09 19.93
C SER A 465 -36.92 17.05 20.46
N PRO A 466 -35.62 17.43 20.60
CA PRO A 466 -34.43 16.54 20.73
C PRO A 466 -34.37 15.58 21.94
N SER A 467 -35.44 15.46 22.72
CA SER A 467 -35.51 14.68 23.97
C SER A 467 -35.37 13.16 23.82
N ARG A 468 -35.56 12.57 22.63
CA ARG A 468 -35.54 11.10 22.42
C ARG A 468 -34.62 10.69 21.28
N ARG A 469 -33.33 10.50 21.59
CA ARG A 469 -32.30 10.03 20.66
C ARG A 469 -32.20 8.50 20.70
N PHE A 470 -32.05 7.86 19.54
CA PHE A 470 -31.75 6.43 19.46
C PHE A 470 -30.38 6.13 20.09
N VAL A 471 -30.31 5.11 20.95
CA VAL A 471 -29.09 4.73 21.68
C VAL A 471 -28.47 3.46 21.10
N ARG A 472 -29.25 2.37 21.00
CA ARG A 472 -28.79 1.08 20.48
C ARG A 472 -29.94 0.19 20.05
N LEU A 473 -29.61 -0.82 19.24
CA LEU A 473 -30.50 -1.93 18.87
C LEU A 473 -30.09 -3.16 19.68
N GLU A 474 -31.02 -3.75 20.41
CA GLU A 474 -30.85 -5.06 21.07
C GLU A 474 -31.50 -6.13 20.20
N VAL A 475 -30.77 -7.19 19.84
CA VAL A 475 -31.29 -8.28 19.02
C VAL A 475 -31.21 -9.59 19.80
N SER A 476 -32.29 -10.36 19.81
CA SER A 476 -32.37 -11.63 20.52
C SER A 476 -32.94 -12.74 19.61
N PRO A 477 -32.37 -13.96 19.64
CA PRO A 477 -31.11 -14.32 20.31
C PRO A 477 -29.88 -13.59 19.73
N GLU A 478 -28.82 -13.44 20.53
CA GLU A 478 -27.57 -12.78 20.12
C GLU A 478 -26.69 -13.68 19.22
N GLU A 479 -26.89 -15.00 19.28
CA GLU A 479 -26.29 -16.03 18.44
C GLU A 479 -27.35 -17.10 18.13
N ILE A 480 -27.35 -17.62 16.91
CA ILE A 480 -28.19 -18.74 16.50
C ILE A 480 -27.29 -19.93 16.20
N VAL A 481 -27.49 -21.03 16.93
CA VAL A 481 -26.93 -22.35 16.59
C VAL A 481 -28.09 -23.27 16.24
N PHE A 482 -28.14 -23.73 15.00
CA PHE A 482 -29.16 -24.66 14.53
C PHE A 482 -28.77 -26.11 14.81
N ASP A 483 -29.77 -26.94 15.12
CA ASP A 483 -29.58 -28.37 15.31
C ASP A 483 -29.60 -29.10 13.96
N GLN A 484 -30.52 -28.72 13.06
CA GLN A 484 -30.72 -29.41 11.78
C GLN A 484 -30.93 -28.44 10.61
N LEU A 485 -30.63 -28.93 9.41
CA LEU A 485 -30.85 -28.19 8.17
C LEU A 485 -32.36 -27.93 7.98
N GLY A 486 -32.73 -26.70 7.67
CA GLY A 486 -34.11 -26.28 7.51
C GLY A 486 -34.77 -25.73 8.78
N ASP A 487 -34.13 -25.83 9.95
CA ASP A 487 -34.60 -25.20 11.19
C ASP A 487 -34.81 -23.69 11.01
N SER A 488 -35.77 -23.14 11.76
CA SER A 488 -36.10 -21.72 11.69
C SER A 488 -36.35 -21.11 13.05
N ILE A 489 -35.64 -20.02 13.34
CA ILE A 489 -35.67 -19.28 14.60
C ILE A 489 -36.06 -17.82 14.32
N PRO A 490 -37.01 -17.24 15.07
CA PRO A 490 -37.34 -15.82 14.96
C PRO A 490 -36.34 -14.94 15.70
N LEU A 491 -35.94 -13.82 15.08
CA LEU A 491 -35.24 -12.72 15.72
C LEU A 491 -36.25 -11.72 16.28
N ARG A 492 -35.90 -11.13 17.42
CA ARG A 492 -36.60 -9.99 18.01
C ARG A 492 -35.64 -8.83 18.17
N CYS A 493 -36.02 -7.67 17.65
CA CYS A 493 -35.21 -6.45 17.66
C CYS A 493 -35.89 -5.38 18.52
N VAL A 494 -35.17 -4.83 19.51
CA VAL A 494 -35.67 -3.83 20.45
C VAL A 494 -34.81 -2.57 20.36
N ALA A 495 -35.42 -1.44 20.00
CA ALA A 495 -34.78 -0.14 20.01
C ALA A 495 -34.78 0.45 21.41
N VAL A 496 -33.62 0.92 21.88
CA VAL A 496 -33.46 1.61 23.15
C VAL A 496 -33.21 3.10 22.90
N TRP A 497 -33.96 3.95 23.59
CA TRP A 497 -33.93 5.41 23.44
C TRP A 497 -33.33 6.11 24.66
N SER A 498 -32.86 7.35 24.49
CA SER A 498 -32.19 8.14 25.53
C SER A 498 -33.04 8.43 26.76
N ASP A 499 -34.37 8.37 26.64
CA ASP A 499 -35.31 8.55 27.75
C ASP A 499 -35.65 7.23 28.47
N GLY A 500 -34.92 6.16 28.16
CA GLY A 500 -35.12 4.81 28.70
C GLY A 500 -36.27 4.04 28.05
N THR A 501 -36.97 4.60 27.04
CA THR A 501 -38.00 3.86 26.31
C THR A 501 -37.38 2.68 25.56
N ARG A 502 -38.06 1.53 25.60
CA ARG A 502 -37.69 0.31 24.85
C ARG A 502 -38.87 -0.09 23.98
N GLU A 503 -38.65 -0.30 22.69
CA GLU A 503 -39.71 -0.60 21.74
C GLU A 503 -39.33 -1.78 20.85
N ASP A 504 -40.26 -2.74 20.68
CA ASP A 504 -40.09 -3.81 19.70
C ASP A 504 -40.20 -3.26 18.27
N VAL A 505 -39.08 -3.20 17.58
CA VAL A 505 -38.95 -2.67 16.23
C VAL A 505 -38.70 -3.77 15.19
N THR A 506 -38.96 -5.04 15.53
CA THR A 506 -38.74 -6.18 14.63
C THR A 506 -39.46 -5.98 13.29
N CYS A 507 -40.71 -5.51 13.31
CA CYS A 507 -41.51 -5.21 12.11
C CYS A 507 -40.96 -4.04 11.26
N LEU A 508 -40.06 -3.21 11.80
CA LEU A 508 -39.42 -2.07 11.12
C LEU A 508 -37.95 -2.33 10.79
N THR A 509 -37.39 -3.44 11.24
CA THR A 509 -35.98 -3.78 11.07
C THR A 509 -35.72 -4.27 9.65
N ARG A 510 -34.59 -3.87 9.08
CA ARG A 510 -34.04 -4.44 7.84
C ARG A 510 -33.17 -5.64 8.20
N PHE A 511 -33.40 -6.76 7.54
CA PHE A 511 -32.59 -7.96 7.71
C PHE A 511 -31.92 -8.32 6.39
N GLU A 512 -30.65 -8.70 6.47
CA GLU A 512 -29.83 -9.15 5.34
C GLU A 512 -28.99 -10.34 5.79
N SER A 513 -28.87 -11.36 4.94
CA SER A 513 -27.90 -12.44 5.17
C SER A 513 -26.57 -12.12 4.49
N LYS A 514 -25.46 -12.42 5.16
CA LYS A 514 -24.13 -12.34 4.55
C LYS A 514 -23.84 -13.49 3.58
N ASP A 515 -24.52 -14.61 3.75
CA ASP A 515 -24.38 -15.80 2.89
C ASP A 515 -25.72 -16.53 2.83
N ASP A 516 -26.52 -16.20 1.81
CA ASP A 516 -27.82 -16.83 1.55
C ASP A 516 -27.71 -18.33 1.27
N ALA A 517 -26.53 -18.86 0.92
CA ALA A 517 -26.35 -20.30 0.75
C ALA A 517 -26.33 -21.05 2.10
N ARG A 518 -26.00 -20.36 3.20
CA ARG A 518 -25.96 -20.94 4.55
C ARG A 518 -27.20 -20.63 5.37
N ALA A 519 -27.69 -19.40 5.33
CA ALA A 519 -28.93 -19.02 6.02
C ALA A 519 -29.64 -17.89 5.29
N THR A 520 -30.97 -17.91 5.31
CA THR A 520 -31.82 -16.82 4.81
C THR A 520 -32.61 -16.20 5.94
N VAL A 521 -33.07 -14.97 5.75
CA VAL A 521 -33.90 -14.26 6.72
C VAL A 521 -35.09 -13.60 6.01
N THR A 522 -36.28 -13.76 6.58
CA THR A 522 -37.48 -13.09 6.06
C THR A 522 -37.58 -11.65 6.57
N ALA A 523 -38.39 -10.82 5.93
CA ALA A 523 -38.69 -9.48 6.43
C ALA A 523 -39.28 -9.51 7.86
N ALA A 524 -39.96 -10.59 8.28
CA ALA A 524 -40.46 -10.73 9.65
C ALA A 524 -39.38 -11.14 10.67
N GLY A 525 -38.10 -11.19 10.28
CA GLY A 525 -37.00 -11.61 11.15
C GLY A 525 -36.93 -13.11 11.37
N ARG A 526 -37.55 -13.95 10.53
CA ARG A 526 -37.41 -15.41 10.64
C ARG A 526 -36.18 -15.88 9.89
N VAL A 527 -35.18 -16.36 10.62
CA VAL A 527 -33.96 -16.95 10.06
C VAL A 527 -34.21 -18.42 9.78
N ARG A 528 -33.70 -18.94 8.67
CA ARG A 528 -33.79 -20.36 8.29
C ARG A 528 -32.42 -20.88 7.84
N SER A 529 -32.05 -22.05 8.34
CA SER A 529 -30.83 -22.76 7.93
C SER A 529 -30.96 -23.38 6.55
N LEU A 530 -29.95 -23.22 5.70
CA LEU A 530 -29.85 -23.77 4.35
C LEU A 530 -28.54 -24.52 4.07
N GLY A 531 -27.47 -24.30 4.85
CA GLY A 531 -26.18 -24.94 4.65
C GLY A 531 -25.33 -24.94 5.92
N GLU A 532 -24.34 -25.84 5.97
CA GLU A 532 -23.44 -26.02 7.12
C GLU A 532 -22.41 -24.88 7.25
N GLY A 533 -21.84 -24.75 8.46
CA GLY A 533 -20.86 -23.77 8.90
C GLY A 533 -21.49 -22.46 9.39
N GLN A 534 -20.79 -21.34 9.25
CA GLN A 534 -21.18 -20.05 9.83
C GLN A 534 -21.49 -19.00 8.78
N THR A 535 -22.49 -18.17 9.06
CA THR A 535 -22.75 -16.87 8.43
C THR A 535 -23.22 -15.87 9.49
N HIS A 536 -23.65 -14.68 9.05
CA HIS A 536 -24.25 -13.66 9.91
C HIS A 536 -25.52 -13.10 9.28
N ILE A 537 -26.50 -12.78 10.13
CA ILE A 537 -27.66 -11.98 9.76
C ILE A 537 -27.44 -10.56 10.28
N ILE A 538 -27.46 -9.59 9.38
CA ILE A 538 -27.33 -8.17 9.70
C ILE A 538 -28.71 -7.60 9.94
N ALA A 539 -28.94 -7.09 11.16
CA ALA A 539 -30.16 -6.41 11.56
C ALA A 539 -29.89 -4.90 11.67
N GLY A 540 -30.61 -4.11 10.86
CA GLY A 540 -30.46 -2.66 10.79
C GLY A 540 -31.74 -1.91 11.14
N TYR A 541 -31.66 -0.98 12.10
CA TYR A 541 -32.75 -0.07 12.48
C TYR A 541 -32.17 1.27 12.93
N ASP A 542 -32.66 2.39 12.36
CA ASP A 542 -32.05 3.72 12.52
C ASP A 542 -30.51 3.60 12.33
N HIS A 543 -29.68 4.24 13.14
CA HIS A 543 -28.21 4.08 13.08
C HIS A 543 -27.67 2.78 13.67
N GLY A 544 -28.52 1.93 14.25
CA GLY A 544 -28.14 0.65 14.84
C GLY A 544 -27.92 -0.42 13.79
N MET A 545 -26.75 -1.05 13.81
CA MET A 545 -26.42 -2.24 13.04
C MET A 545 -25.91 -3.32 14.00
N VAL A 546 -26.52 -4.50 13.94
CA VAL A 546 -26.14 -5.65 14.76
C VAL A 546 -26.00 -6.86 13.85
N ALA A 547 -24.84 -7.51 13.88
CA ALA A 547 -24.61 -8.78 13.21
C ALA A 547 -24.86 -9.93 14.19
N VAL A 548 -25.83 -10.80 13.88
CA VAL A 548 -26.15 -12.01 14.64
C VAL A 548 -25.45 -13.20 13.99
N PRO A 549 -24.49 -13.89 14.67
CA PRO A 549 -23.89 -15.10 14.14
C PRO A 549 -24.92 -16.20 13.99
N VAL A 550 -24.88 -16.89 12.86
CA VAL A 550 -25.74 -18.03 12.55
C VAL A 550 -24.87 -19.21 12.17
N ILE A 551 -25.00 -20.29 12.92
CA ILE A 551 -24.17 -21.47 12.82
C ILE A 551 -25.06 -22.69 12.61
N LEU A 552 -24.74 -23.49 11.59
CA LEU A 552 -25.16 -24.89 11.52
C LEU A 552 -23.88 -25.74 11.61
N PRO A 553 -23.62 -26.45 12.72
CA PRO A 553 -22.38 -27.21 12.87
C PRO A 553 -22.19 -28.24 11.75
N SER A 554 -21.03 -28.21 11.09
CA SER A 554 -20.61 -29.19 10.08
C SER A 554 -20.09 -30.45 10.75
N GLY A 555 -20.32 -31.62 10.14
CA GLY A 555 -19.66 -32.87 10.53
C GLY A 555 -20.32 -33.68 11.66
N ARG A 556 -19.69 -34.81 12.00
CA ARG A 556 -20.20 -35.84 12.93
C ARG A 556 -19.94 -35.52 14.40
N HIS A 557 -19.05 -34.57 14.68
CA HIS A 557 -18.50 -34.33 16.01
C HIS A 557 -19.22 -33.17 16.71
N ARG A 558 -20.29 -33.48 17.45
CA ARG A 558 -21.12 -32.48 18.14
C ARG A 558 -21.16 -32.70 19.64
N GLY A 559 -21.16 -31.61 20.40
CA GLY A 559 -21.30 -31.65 21.86
C GLY A 559 -20.25 -32.56 22.51
N ALA A 560 -20.72 -33.61 23.19
CA ALA A 560 -19.85 -34.57 23.87
C ALA A 560 -19.01 -35.45 22.92
N ASP A 561 -19.39 -35.55 21.64
CA ASP A 561 -18.70 -36.37 20.63
C ASP A 561 -17.51 -35.64 19.98
N PHE A 562 -17.25 -34.39 20.35
CA PHE A 562 -16.08 -33.64 19.89
C PHE A 562 -14.81 -34.16 20.57
N PRO A 563 -13.75 -34.49 19.81
CA PRO A 563 -12.53 -35.06 20.39
C PRO A 563 -11.85 -34.09 21.36
N GLN A 564 -11.15 -34.63 22.35
CA GLN A 564 -10.28 -33.83 23.20
C GLN A 564 -9.09 -33.34 22.38
N VAL A 565 -9.00 -32.02 22.20
CA VAL A 565 -7.90 -31.34 21.50
C VAL A 565 -7.09 -30.60 22.56
N ALA A 566 -5.78 -30.83 22.58
CA ALA A 566 -4.87 -30.08 23.45
C ALA A 566 -4.88 -28.60 23.09
N VAL A 567 -4.82 -27.73 24.10
CA VAL A 567 -4.76 -26.27 23.94
C VAL A 567 -3.55 -25.74 24.70
N SER A 568 -2.50 -25.38 23.96
CA SER A 568 -1.22 -24.95 24.56
C SER A 568 -1.24 -23.50 25.02
N THR A 569 -2.08 -22.66 24.42
CA THR A 569 -2.17 -21.22 24.70
C THR A 569 -3.62 -20.75 24.85
N LYS A 570 -3.81 -19.52 25.35
CA LYS A 570 -5.14 -18.89 25.39
C LYS A 570 -5.72 -18.66 23.98
N VAL A 571 -4.86 -18.41 22.98
CA VAL A 571 -5.26 -18.34 21.57
C VAL A 571 -5.89 -19.66 21.13
N ASP A 572 -5.24 -20.78 21.46
CA ASP A 572 -5.72 -22.11 21.10
C ASP A 572 -7.01 -22.48 21.81
N GLU A 573 -7.17 -22.10 23.08
CA GLU A 573 -8.42 -22.27 23.82
C GLU A 573 -9.60 -21.61 23.10
N LEU A 574 -9.43 -20.35 22.66
CA LEU A 574 -10.49 -19.57 22.00
C LEU A 574 -10.78 -20.08 20.58
N ILE A 575 -9.76 -20.55 19.85
CA ILE A 575 -9.94 -21.16 18.53
C ILE A 575 -10.63 -22.52 18.66
N VAL A 576 -10.18 -23.40 19.55
CA VAL A 576 -10.79 -24.72 19.76
C VAL A 576 -12.21 -24.59 20.28
N ALA A 577 -12.52 -23.60 21.13
CA ALA A 577 -13.89 -23.30 21.52
C ALA A 577 -14.78 -22.99 20.31
N LYS A 578 -14.29 -22.17 19.37
CA LYS A 578 -15.02 -21.84 18.14
C LYS A 578 -15.18 -23.04 17.21
N LEU A 579 -14.10 -23.80 16.99
CA LEU A 579 -14.12 -25.01 16.16
C LEU A 579 -15.06 -26.09 16.72
N ARG A 580 -15.15 -26.21 18.05
CA ARG A 580 -16.10 -27.10 18.72
C ARG A 580 -17.56 -26.71 18.46
N LEU A 581 -17.88 -25.41 18.46
CA LEU A 581 -19.21 -24.93 18.08
C LEU A 581 -19.54 -25.25 16.62
N LEU A 582 -18.53 -25.24 15.74
CA LEU A 582 -18.69 -25.56 14.33
C LEU A 582 -18.66 -27.05 14.01
N GLY A 583 -18.27 -27.91 14.97
CA GLY A 583 -18.07 -29.34 14.76
C GLY A 583 -16.83 -29.69 13.91
N ILE A 584 -15.87 -28.76 13.80
CA ILE A 584 -14.67 -28.91 12.95
C ILE A 584 -13.49 -29.37 13.80
N VAL A 585 -12.89 -30.50 13.46
CA VAL A 585 -11.68 -30.98 14.15
C VAL A 585 -10.44 -30.35 13.51
N PRO A 586 -9.57 -29.67 14.28
CA PRO A 586 -8.36 -29.07 13.72
C PRO A 586 -7.37 -30.12 13.24
N SER A 587 -6.54 -29.76 12.25
CA SER A 587 -5.43 -30.59 11.79
C SER A 587 -4.37 -30.75 12.89
N ALA A 588 -3.55 -31.78 12.78
CA ALA A 588 -2.42 -31.99 13.67
C ALA A 588 -1.39 -30.85 13.57
N VAL A 589 -0.54 -30.73 14.58
CA VAL A 589 0.64 -29.85 14.54
C VAL A 589 1.57 -30.29 13.41
N SER A 590 2.14 -29.31 12.71
CA SER A 590 3.03 -29.48 11.57
C SER A 590 4.34 -30.16 11.95
N SER A 591 5.00 -30.73 10.94
CA SER A 591 6.37 -31.23 11.11
C SER A 591 7.35 -30.09 11.40
N ASP A 592 8.53 -30.42 11.91
CA ASP A 592 9.54 -29.40 12.24
C ASP A 592 10.08 -28.66 11.01
N THR A 593 10.16 -29.33 9.85
CA THR A 593 10.57 -28.69 8.59
C THR A 593 9.50 -27.74 8.06
N GLU A 594 8.22 -28.11 8.17
CA GLU A 594 7.10 -27.22 7.83
C GLU A 594 7.08 -26.00 8.76
N PHE A 595 7.17 -26.21 10.07
CA PHE A 595 7.22 -25.14 11.06
C PHE A 595 8.38 -24.17 10.80
N LEU A 596 9.60 -24.68 10.66
CA LEU A 596 10.79 -23.85 10.47
C LEU A 596 10.72 -23.05 9.17
N ARG A 597 10.31 -23.67 8.06
CA ARG A 597 10.16 -22.99 6.78
C ARG A 597 9.13 -21.85 6.90
N ARG A 598 7.95 -22.16 7.45
CA ARG A 598 6.86 -21.18 7.58
C ARG A 598 7.26 -20.02 8.45
N LEU A 599 7.85 -20.31 9.61
CA LEU A 599 8.31 -19.31 10.56
C LEU A 599 9.39 -18.39 9.99
N SER A 600 10.41 -18.94 9.32
CA SER A 600 11.49 -18.14 8.73
C SER A 600 10.99 -17.24 7.61
N LEU A 601 10.09 -17.74 6.75
CA LEU A 601 9.51 -16.94 5.68
C LEU A 601 8.59 -15.83 6.23
N ASP A 602 7.80 -16.10 7.27
CA ASP A 602 6.85 -15.13 7.81
C ASP A 602 7.49 -14.04 8.68
N LEU A 603 8.47 -14.42 9.51
CA LEU A 603 9.15 -13.48 10.41
C LEU A 603 10.26 -12.69 9.73
N THR A 604 11.05 -13.33 8.87
CA THR A 604 12.27 -12.74 8.33
C THR A 604 12.30 -12.68 6.80
N GLY A 605 11.29 -13.21 6.11
CA GLY A 605 11.27 -13.26 4.65
C GLY A 605 12.41 -14.10 4.06
N THR A 606 12.94 -15.08 4.81
CA THR A 606 14.17 -15.83 4.47
C THR A 606 13.92 -17.33 4.46
N LEU A 607 14.56 -18.06 3.54
CA LEU A 607 14.61 -19.52 3.66
C LEU A 607 15.60 -19.94 4.76
N PRO A 608 15.27 -20.94 5.60
CA PRO A 608 16.27 -21.51 6.52
C PRO A 608 17.40 -22.18 5.73
N LEU A 609 18.62 -22.10 6.24
CA LEU A 609 19.78 -22.76 5.61
C LEU A 609 19.65 -24.28 5.69
N ALA A 610 20.25 -25.00 4.75
CA ALA A 610 20.20 -26.47 4.73
C ALA A 610 20.72 -27.10 6.04
N GLU A 611 21.81 -26.54 6.59
CA GLU A 611 22.37 -26.96 7.88
C GLU A 611 21.44 -26.64 9.07
N GLU A 612 20.74 -25.51 9.01
CA GLU A 612 19.78 -25.08 10.03
C GLU A 612 18.56 -26.01 10.06
N VAL A 613 18.05 -26.40 8.89
CA VAL A 613 16.96 -27.38 8.76
C VAL A 613 17.35 -28.72 9.37
N LEU A 614 18.54 -29.23 9.06
CA LEU A 614 19.04 -30.50 9.59
C LEU A 614 19.24 -30.44 11.10
N ALA A 615 19.89 -29.39 11.61
CA ALA A 615 20.13 -29.19 13.03
C ALA A 615 18.82 -29.08 13.82
N PHE A 616 17.85 -28.31 13.32
CA PHE A 616 16.55 -28.14 13.95
C PHE A 616 15.72 -29.44 13.99
N SER A 617 15.82 -30.24 12.93
CA SER A 617 15.14 -31.54 12.86
C SER A 617 15.76 -32.59 13.79
N GLN A 618 17.06 -32.47 14.10
CA GLN A 618 17.77 -33.36 15.03
C GLN A 618 17.65 -32.92 16.49
N ASP A 619 17.41 -31.63 16.76
CA ASP A 619 17.16 -31.13 18.11
C ASP A 619 15.87 -31.74 18.67
N THR A 620 15.93 -32.40 19.82
CA THR A 620 14.79 -33.03 20.49
C THR A 620 14.31 -32.25 21.71
N SER A 621 14.89 -31.08 21.95
CA SER A 621 14.53 -30.23 23.09
C SER A 621 13.08 -29.75 22.95
N PRO A 622 12.27 -29.82 24.03
CA PRO A 622 10.85 -29.46 23.97
C PRO A 622 10.61 -27.96 23.69
N ASP A 623 11.61 -27.11 23.94
CA ASP A 623 11.56 -25.66 23.78
C ASP A 623 12.15 -25.17 22.43
N LYS A 624 12.61 -26.07 21.56
CA LYS A 624 13.36 -25.69 20.34
C LYS A 624 12.59 -24.73 19.43
N ARG A 625 11.27 -24.88 19.33
CA ARG A 625 10.40 -24.00 18.53
C ARG A 625 10.40 -22.58 19.11
N MET A 626 10.26 -22.46 20.43
CA MET A 626 10.29 -21.17 21.12
C MET A 626 11.66 -20.49 21.01
N ARG A 627 12.76 -21.23 21.22
CA ARG A 627 14.12 -20.70 21.02
C ARG A 627 14.34 -20.20 19.60
N LYS A 628 13.79 -20.90 18.60
CA LYS A 628 13.86 -20.48 17.19
C LYS A 628 13.03 -19.21 16.93
N VAL A 629 11.84 -19.08 17.53
CA VAL A 629 11.04 -17.86 17.45
C VAL A 629 11.81 -16.66 18.01
N ASP A 630 12.39 -16.80 19.21
CA ASP A 630 13.15 -15.71 19.84
C ASP A 630 14.38 -15.34 19.02
N GLU A 631 15.12 -16.32 18.51
CA GLU A 631 16.30 -16.09 17.68
C GLU A 631 15.95 -15.36 16.36
N LEU A 632 14.85 -15.72 15.70
CA LEU A 632 14.43 -15.06 14.45
C LEU A 632 13.95 -13.63 14.68
N LEU A 633 13.31 -13.33 15.82
CA LEU A 633 12.89 -11.97 16.18
C LEU A 633 14.09 -11.03 16.44
N GLU A 634 15.27 -11.57 16.74
CA GLU A 634 16.50 -10.80 16.94
C GLU A 634 17.28 -10.53 15.63
N ARG A 635 16.96 -11.21 14.52
CA ARG A 635 17.67 -11.04 13.25
C ARG A 635 17.40 -9.68 12.61
N GLU A 636 18.39 -9.13 11.90
CA GLU A 636 18.22 -7.92 11.08
C GLU A 636 17.14 -8.07 10.02
N ALA A 637 16.96 -9.29 9.50
CA ALA A 637 15.94 -9.61 8.52
C ALA A 637 14.51 -9.43 9.05
N TYR A 638 14.24 -9.69 10.34
CA TYR A 638 12.95 -9.36 10.97
C TYR A 638 12.71 -7.84 10.93
N VAL A 639 13.74 -7.06 11.30
CA VAL A 639 13.68 -5.60 11.30
C VAL A 639 13.41 -5.08 9.89
N ALA A 640 14.15 -5.54 8.89
CA ALA A 640 13.97 -5.10 7.50
C ALA A 640 12.58 -5.45 6.96
N TRP A 641 12.12 -6.68 7.19
CA TRP A 641 10.83 -7.15 6.71
C TRP A 641 9.65 -6.35 7.31
N TRP A 642 9.62 -6.19 8.63
CA TRP A 642 8.55 -5.42 9.28
C TRP A 642 8.66 -3.91 9.04
N THR A 643 9.86 -3.38 8.82
CA THR A 643 10.03 -2.00 8.35
C THR A 643 9.37 -1.80 6.99
N ASN A 644 9.54 -2.75 6.07
CA ASN A 644 8.94 -2.69 4.73
C ASN A 644 7.40 -2.72 4.82
N LEU A 645 6.84 -3.62 5.63
CA LEU A 645 5.39 -3.71 5.84
C LEU A 645 4.80 -2.43 6.48
N LEU A 646 5.46 -1.87 7.50
CA LEU A 646 5.03 -0.61 8.11
C LEU A 646 5.19 0.58 7.15
N CYS A 647 6.21 0.57 6.28
CA CYS A 647 6.33 1.56 5.21
C CYS A 647 5.21 1.43 4.18
N ASP A 648 4.75 0.22 3.87
CA ASP A 648 3.59 -0.02 3.01
C ASP A 648 2.31 0.56 3.64
N LEU A 649 2.07 0.23 4.92
CA LEU A 649 0.92 0.73 5.68
C LEU A 649 0.92 2.26 5.81
N THR A 650 2.07 2.88 6.04
CA THR A 650 2.16 4.33 6.29
C THR A 650 2.34 5.17 5.03
N GLY A 651 2.67 4.55 3.88
CA GLY A 651 2.73 5.23 2.59
C GLY A 651 4.08 5.90 2.27
N SER A 652 5.20 5.31 2.72
CA SER A 652 6.55 5.82 2.46
C SER A 652 6.92 5.73 0.97
N ASN A 653 6.60 6.79 0.21
CA ASN A 653 6.79 6.88 -1.24
C ASN A 653 7.19 8.29 -1.68
N ALA A 654 8.38 8.44 -2.29
CA ALA A 654 8.89 9.71 -2.78
C ALA A 654 8.06 10.34 -3.92
N GLY A 655 7.34 9.54 -4.70
CA GLY A 655 6.44 10.01 -5.77
C GLY A 655 5.29 10.88 -5.25
N TYR A 656 4.82 10.64 -4.03
CA TYR A 656 3.78 11.44 -3.38
C TYR A 656 4.33 12.54 -2.48
N LEU A 657 5.64 12.70 -2.38
CA LEU A 657 6.30 13.77 -1.64
C LEU A 657 6.63 14.95 -2.57
N GLY A 658 5.81 15.20 -3.60
CA GLY A 658 6.03 16.20 -4.63
C GLY A 658 6.04 17.65 -4.13
N ALA A 659 5.46 17.92 -2.96
CA ALA A 659 5.54 19.19 -2.25
C ALA A 659 6.89 19.49 -1.59
N THR A 660 7.82 18.53 -1.56
CA THR A 660 9.21 18.76 -1.14
C THR A 660 10.17 18.54 -2.31
N GLU A 661 11.13 19.45 -2.44
CA GLU A 661 12.19 19.33 -3.44
C GLU A 661 13.25 18.27 -3.02
N MET A 662 13.09 17.68 -1.82
CA MET A 662 13.96 16.65 -1.23
C MET A 662 13.23 15.30 -1.06
N ALA A 663 12.27 14.99 -1.93
CA ALA A 663 11.41 13.80 -1.83
C ALA A 663 12.15 12.47 -1.60
N GLN A 664 13.29 12.28 -2.27
CA GLN A 664 14.11 11.06 -2.19
C GLN A 664 14.75 10.89 -0.79
N PRO A 665 15.56 11.86 -0.28
CA PRO A 665 16.03 11.86 1.10
C PRO A 665 14.93 11.73 2.15
N VAL A 666 13.79 12.39 1.95
CA VAL A 666 12.66 12.35 2.89
C VAL A 666 12.07 10.94 2.99
N ALA A 667 11.93 10.22 1.87
CA ALA A 667 11.48 8.84 1.88
C ALA A 667 12.48 7.90 2.58
N ALA A 668 13.79 8.12 2.39
CA ALA A 668 14.84 7.37 3.08
C ALA A 668 14.85 7.65 4.60
N GLN A 669 14.68 8.91 5.00
CA GLN A 669 14.52 9.32 6.40
C GLN A 669 13.31 8.68 7.06
N TRP A 670 12.17 8.64 6.34
CA TRP A 670 10.96 7.96 6.82
C TRP A 670 11.23 6.48 7.08
N ARG A 671 11.81 5.77 6.11
CA ARG A 671 12.16 4.36 6.28
C ARG A 671 13.07 4.15 7.49
N SER A 672 14.15 4.94 7.59
CA SER A 672 15.13 4.84 8.68
C SER A 672 14.49 5.11 10.06
N TRP A 673 13.56 6.06 10.13
CA TRP A 673 12.79 6.37 11.33
C TRP A 673 11.94 5.18 11.80
N ILE A 674 11.25 4.50 10.87
CA ILE A 674 10.48 3.28 11.16
C ILE A 674 11.43 2.14 11.56
N GLU A 675 12.51 1.95 10.81
CA GLU A 675 13.48 0.88 11.03
C GLU A 675 14.08 0.91 12.43
N LEU A 676 14.49 2.10 12.91
CA LEU A 676 15.02 2.23 14.26
C LEU A 676 13.98 1.84 15.33
N ARG A 677 12.71 2.17 15.11
CA ARG A 677 11.61 1.87 16.05
C ARG A 677 11.27 0.38 16.07
N VAL A 678 11.27 -0.28 14.92
CA VAL A 678 11.15 -1.74 14.83
C VAL A 678 12.34 -2.41 15.52
N ARG A 679 13.57 -1.99 15.22
CA ARG A 679 14.81 -2.52 15.84
C ARG A 679 14.81 -2.37 17.36
N LYS A 680 14.27 -1.27 17.87
CA LYS A 680 14.19 -0.98 19.32
C LYS A 680 12.90 -1.50 19.96
N ASN A 681 12.05 -2.18 19.19
CA ASN A 681 10.73 -2.67 19.61
C ASN A 681 9.92 -1.59 20.35
N VAL A 682 9.89 -0.37 19.79
CA VAL A 682 9.07 0.72 20.32
C VAL A 682 7.60 0.36 20.16
N GLY A 683 6.81 0.56 21.22
CA GLY A 683 5.38 0.25 21.23
C GLY A 683 4.63 0.91 20.07
N TRP A 684 3.69 0.18 19.47
CA TRP A 684 2.91 0.69 18.32
C TRP A 684 2.15 1.98 18.63
N ASP A 685 1.70 2.17 19.88
CA ASP A 685 1.12 3.44 20.35
C ASP A 685 2.09 4.62 20.17
N LYS A 686 3.37 4.45 20.51
CA LYS A 686 4.39 5.50 20.39
C LYS A 686 4.83 5.74 18.96
N ILE A 687 4.85 4.69 18.13
CA ILE A 687 5.06 4.83 16.70
C ILE A 687 3.91 5.63 16.09
N ALA A 688 2.66 5.27 16.39
CA ALA A 688 1.47 5.96 15.90
C ALA A 688 1.40 7.41 16.41
N GLU A 689 1.66 7.67 17.69
CA GLU A 689 1.75 9.02 18.28
C GLU A 689 2.77 9.87 17.52
N GLY A 690 3.97 9.32 17.31
CA GLY A 690 5.07 9.96 16.59
C GLY A 690 4.77 10.29 15.13
N ILE A 691 3.71 9.73 14.55
CA ILE A 691 3.20 10.04 13.20
C ILE A 691 2.00 10.99 13.28
N ILE A 692 0.99 10.62 14.06
CA ILE A 692 -0.30 11.30 14.14
C ILE A 692 -0.11 12.74 14.61
N THR A 693 0.57 12.95 15.73
CA THR A 693 0.77 14.28 16.32
C THR A 693 2.07 14.93 15.86
N ALA A 694 2.68 14.44 14.78
CA ALA A 694 3.94 14.97 14.28
C ALA A 694 3.79 16.42 13.81
N SER A 695 4.72 17.27 14.24
CA SER A 695 4.94 18.63 13.74
C SER A 695 6.43 18.78 13.40
N SER A 696 6.75 19.65 12.44
CA SER A 696 8.11 19.77 11.94
C SER A 696 9.07 20.44 12.93
N ARG A 697 8.60 21.49 13.60
CA ARG A 697 9.41 22.23 14.58
C ARG A 697 9.18 21.69 15.99
N ARG A 698 10.24 21.66 16.80
CA ARG A 698 10.11 21.47 18.25
C ARG A 698 9.41 22.68 18.87
N ARG A 699 8.79 22.49 20.04
CA ARG A 699 8.14 23.58 20.78
C ARG A 699 9.13 24.71 21.05
N GLY A 700 8.80 25.91 20.59
CA GLY A 700 9.62 27.12 20.74
C GLY A 700 10.81 27.23 19.77
N GLN A 701 11.01 26.27 18.86
CA GLN A 701 12.08 26.34 17.85
C GLN A 701 11.73 27.36 16.77
N ASN A 702 12.63 28.31 16.53
CA ASN A 702 12.49 29.25 15.42
C ASN A 702 12.83 28.57 14.08
N TYR A 703 12.41 29.19 12.97
CA TYR A 703 12.60 28.61 11.64
C TYR A 703 14.08 28.43 11.23
N ALA A 704 14.99 29.30 11.69
CA ALA A 704 16.41 29.22 11.35
C ALA A 704 17.06 27.97 11.96
N ASP A 705 16.79 27.71 13.24
CA ASP A 705 17.28 26.52 13.93
C ASP A 705 16.68 25.24 13.34
N PHE A 706 15.37 25.27 13.00
CA PHE A 706 14.69 24.17 12.33
C PHE A 706 15.34 23.82 10.98
N VAL A 707 15.55 24.81 10.12
CA VAL A 707 16.17 24.58 8.81
C VAL A 707 17.61 24.08 8.96
N SER A 708 18.38 24.62 9.91
CA SER A 708 19.73 24.15 10.18
C SER A 708 19.75 22.68 10.62
N GLU A 709 18.85 22.30 11.52
CA GLU A 709 18.70 20.92 11.98
C GLU A 709 18.26 19.99 10.84
N GLN A 710 17.18 20.32 10.12
CA GLN A 710 16.68 19.47 9.03
C GLN A 710 17.67 19.33 7.87
N SER A 711 18.39 20.40 7.52
CA SER A 711 19.43 20.32 6.50
C SER A 711 20.60 19.45 6.94
N SER A 712 20.92 19.39 8.23
CA SER A 712 22.00 18.50 8.71
C SER A 712 21.69 17.02 8.42
N TYR A 713 20.43 16.60 8.55
CA TYR A 713 19.98 15.23 8.27
C TYR A 713 19.99 14.82 6.79
N THR A 714 20.43 15.70 5.89
CA THR A 714 20.59 15.37 4.46
C THR A 714 22.03 15.12 4.06
N ARG A 715 22.95 15.22 5.03
CA ARG A 715 24.35 14.90 4.82
C ARG A 715 24.52 13.37 4.65
N PRO A 716 25.36 12.91 3.72
CA PRO A 716 25.62 11.48 3.57
C PRO A 716 26.04 10.83 4.90
N GLY A 717 25.41 9.71 5.25
CA GLY A 717 25.69 8.96 6.48
C GLY A 717 25.06 9.52 7.77
N ASP A 718 24.31 10.63 7.70
CA ASP A 718 23.59 11.17 8.86
C ASP A 718 22.25 10.43 9.05
N ASP A 719 22.11 9.73 10.18
CA ASP A 719 20.89 9.04 10.59
C ASP A 719 20.15 9.81 11.71
N GLY A 720 20.55 11.05 12.00
CA GLY A 720 20.06 11.85 13.11
C GLY A 720 18.56 12.11 13.06
N PHE A 721 17.94 12.13 11.87
CA PHE A 721 16.49 12.23 11.74
C PHE A 721 15.79 11.03 12.40
N ALA A 722 16.34 9.82 12.28
CA ALA A 722 15.73 8.59 12.76
C ALA A 722 15.68 8.51 14.29
N ALA A 723 16.46 9.35 15.00
CA ALA A 723 16.56 9.37 16.46
C ALA A 723 15.19 9.23 17.15
N LEU A 724 15.14 8.45 18.24
CA LEU A 724 13.89 8.08 18.90
C LEU A 724 13.08 9.29 19.40
N GLY A 725 13.74 10.41 19.69
CA GLY A 725 13.08 11.65 20.13
C GLY A 725 12.46 12.50 19.00
N ASN A 726 12.72 12.19 17.73
CA ASN A 726 12.17 12.94 16.60
C ASN A 726 10.81 12.37 16.17
N PRO A 727 9.81 13.22 15.83
CA PRO A 727 8.56 12.76 15.22
C PRO A 727 8.75 12.49 13.71
N LEU A 728 7.72 11.94 13.05
CA LEU A 728 7.68 11.70 11.61
C LEU A 728 6.67 12.63 10.91
N PRO A 729 6.98 13.92 10.73
CA PRO A 729 6.10 14.86 10.02
C PRO A 729 5.92 14.49 8.54
N HIS A 730 6.83 13.67 7.98
CA HIS A 730 6.84 13.29 6.57
C HIS A 730 5.57 12.62 6.09
N PHE A 731 4.87 11.94 6.99
CA PHE A 731 3.55 11.38 6.73
C PHE A 731 2.57 12.41 6.19
N TRP A 732 2.54 13.61 6.78
CA TRP A 732 1.62 14.68 6.41
C TRP A 732 2.09 15.51 5.21
N TYR A 733 3.28 15.25 4.64
CA TYR A 733 3.75 15.91 3.41
C TYR A 733 3.12 15.35 2.13
N ARG A 734 2.53 14.16 2.21
CA ARG A 734 1.96 13.43 1.08
C ARG A 734 0.95 14.27 0.29
N ASP A 735 1.08 14.25 -1.03
CA ASP A 735 0.23 15.00 -1.97
C ASP A 735 -1.11 14.32 -2.26
N ASN A 736 -1.27 13.06 -1.85
CA ASN A 736 -2.55 12.36 -1.90
C ASN A 736 -3.38 12.51 -0.61
N ILE A 737 -2.92 13.28 0.40
CA ILE A 737 -3.67 13.59 1.63
C ILE A 737 -3.63 15.08 2.00
N THR A 738 -4.10 15.93 1.09
CA THR A 738 -3.92 17.39 1.20
C THR A 738 -5.02 18.07 2.00
N THR A 739 -6.27 17.64 1.83
CA THR A 739 -7.42 18.25 2.49
C THR A 739 -7.66 17.64 3.87
N ALA A 740 -8.45 18.32 4.71
CA ALA A 740 -8.85 17.78 6.01
C ALA A 740 -9.64 16.46 5.86
N ALA A 741 -10.46 16.34 4.80
CA ALA A 741 -11.18 15.12 4.47
C ALA A 741 -10.21 13.98 4.10
N ASP A 742 -9.23 14.23 3.22
CA ASP A 742 -8.25 13.19 2.85
C ASP A 742 -7.45 12.69 4.06
N LYS A 743 -7.07 13.62 4.96
CA LYS A 743 -6.37 13.29 6.21
C LYS A 743 -7.24 12.44 7.14
N ALA A 744 -8.53 12.75 7.24
CA ALA A 744 -9.48 11.97 8.02
C ALA A 744 -9.66 10.55 7.47
N LEU A 745 -9.74 10.39 6.14
CA LEU A 745 -9.79 9.07 5.49
C LEU A 745 -8.50 8.29 5.77
N ALA A 746 -7.34 8.89 5.52
CA ALA A 746 -6.05 8.25 5.75
C ALA A 746 -5.88 7.82 7.22
N PHE A 747 -6.35 8.65 8.16
CA PHE A 747 -6.37 8.31 9.58
C PHE A 747 -7.28 7.09 9.86
N GLY A 748 -8.50 7.08 9.31
CA GLY A 748 -9.45 5.98 9.45
C GLY A 748 -8.89 4.66 8.92
N TYR A 749 -8.31 4.67 7.71
CA TYR A 749 -7.66 3.49 7.14
C TYR A 749 -6.50 3.01 8.01
N ILE A 750 -5.49 3.85 8.22
CA ILE A 750 -4.20 3.42 8.75
C ILE A 750 -4.30 3.10 10.25
N PHE A 751 -4.93 3.98 11.04
CA PHE A 751 -4.89 3.88 12.50
C PHE A 751 -6.16 3.31 13.12
N MET A 752 -7.28 3.27 12.37
CA MET A 752 -8.52 2.66 12.87
C MET A 752 -8.88 1.34 12.19
N GLY A 753 -8.37 1.07 10.99
CA GLY A 753 -8.84 -0.05 10.16
C GLY A 753 -10.30 0.12 9.72
N VAL A 754 -10.77 1.36 9.59
CA VAL A 754 -12.16 1.69 9.22
C VAL A 754 -12.18 2.45 7.90
N ARG A 755 -13.05 2.03 6.99
CA ARG A 755 -13.26 2.69 5.69
C ARG A 755 -14.32 3.78 5.81
N LEU A 756 -13.92 5.04 5.73
CA LEU A 756 -14.82 6.19 5.91
C LEU A 756 -15.29 6.81 4.59
N ASP A 757 -14.91 6.26 3.44
CA ASP A 757 -15.12 6.86 2.12
C ASP A 757 -16.59 7.06 1.78
N CYS A 758 -17.43 6.06 2.06
CA CYS A 758 -18.86 6.17 1.84
C CYS A 758 -19.48 7.26 2.72
N ALA A 759 -18.92 7.49 3.92
CA ALA A 759 -19.38 8.51 4.85
C ALA A 759 -19.14 9.94 4.33
N GLN A 760 -18.30 10.15 3.31
CA GLN A 760 -18.07 11.50 2.75
C GLN A 760 -19.31 12.09 2.07
N CYS A 761 -20.11 11.23 1.43
CA CYS A 761 -21.20 11.65 0.55
C CYS A 761 -22.58 11.26 1.08
N HIS A 762 -22.66 10.21 1.90
CA HIS A 762 -23.90 9.71 2.48
C HIS A 762 -23.60 8.91 3.76
N LYS A 763 -24.63 8.38 4.42
CA LYS A 763 -24.44 7.52 5.59
C LYS A 763 -23.81 6.18 5.19
N HIS A 764 -22.81 5.70 5.94
CA HIS A 764 -22.11 4.46 5.62
C HIS A 764 -23.07 3.25 5.63
N PRO A 765 -23.16 2.46 4.54
CA PRO A 765 -24.19 1.41 4.40
C PRO A 765 -24.07 0.32 5.47
N PHE A 766 -22.84 0.02 5.88
CA PHE A 766 -22.50 -1.10 6.77
C PHE A 766 -22.07 -0.66 8.18
N ASP A 767 -22.18 0.64 8.49
CA ASP A 767 -21.73 1.18 9.76
C ASP A 767 -22.68 2.28 10.29
N ARG A 768 -22.40 2.78 11.49
CA ARG A 768 -23.18 3.84 12.16
C ARG A 768 -22.84 5.24 11.67
N TRP A 769 -21.71 5.42 10.97
CA TRP A 769 -21.16 6.73 10.57
C TRP A 769 -22.05 7.45 9.55
N SER A 770 -22.51 8.65 9.90
CA SER A 770 -23.23 9.55 8.99
C SER A 770 -22.29 10.50 8.23
N GLN A 771 -22.82 11.19 7.22
CA GLN A 771 -22.10 12.26 6.54
C GLN A 771 -21.69 13.38 7.50
N LYS A 772 -22.59 13.78 8.39
CA LYS A 772 -22.31 14.78 9.42
C LYS A 772 -21.22 14.32 10.39
N ASP A 773 -21.21 13.04 10.79
CA ASP A 773 -20.14 12.52 11.65
C ASP A 773 -18.78 12.60 10.95
N PHE A 774 -18.71 12.29 9.65
CA PHE A 774 -17.48 12.43 8.88
C PHE A 774 -17.04 13.90 8.77
N GLU A 775 -17.94 14.82 8.47
CA GLU A 775 -17.66 16.26 8.38
C GLU A 775 -17.13 16.84 9.71
N GLN A 776 -17.73 16.44 10.84
CA GLN A 776 -17.29 16.82 12.18
C GLN A 776 -15.97 16.16 12.57
N PHE A 777 -15.73 14.92 12.14
CA PHE A 777 -14.46 14.22 12.35
C PHE A 777 -13.31 14.82 11.53
N ALA A 778 -13.59 15.27 10.30
CA ALA A 778 -12.60 15.95 9.47
C ALA A 778 -12.12 17.28 10.08
N GLN A 779 -12.90 17.91 10.96
CA GLN A 779 -12.52 19.17 11.62
C GLN A 779 -11.20 19.06 12.40
N PHE A 780 -10.89 17.89 12.97
CA PHE A 780 -9.63 17.66 13.70
C PHE A 780 -8.37 17.92 12.86
N PHE A 781 -8.47 17.87 11.52
CA PHE A 781 -7.34 18.03 10.61
C PHE A 781 -7.27 19.40 9.93
N THR A 782 -8.23 20.28 10.16
CA THR A 782 -8.34 21.60 9.50
C THR A 782 -7.21 22.56 9.88
N ARG A 783 -6.71 22.49 11.12
CA ARG A 783 -5.58 23.29 11.60
C ARG A 783 -4.22 22.69 11.27
N VAL A 784 -4.16 21.48 10.70
CA VAL A 784 -2.91 20.81 10.32
C VAL A 784 -2.47 21.30 8.94
N GLN A 785 -1.52 22.22 8.91
CA GLN A 785 -1.06 22.87 7.69
C GLN A 785 0.24 22.28 7.16
N LYS A 786 0.34 22.24 5.83
CA LYS A 786 1.54 21.88 5.09
C LYS A 786 2.00 23.10 4.29
N GLY A 787 3.23 23.56 4.50
CA GLY A 787 3.78 24.68 3.74
C GLY A 787 4.76 25.49 4.56
N VAL A 788 4.77 26.80 4.41
CA VAL A 788 5.63 27.72 5.17
C VAL A 788 4.76 28.41 6.22
N ALA A 789 5.14 28.35 7.49
CA ALA A 789 4.38 29.04 8.52
C ALA A 789 4.49 30.58 8.36
N PRO A 790 3.47 31.37 8.78
CA PRO A 790 3.48 32.82 8.56
C PRO A 790 4.71 33.54 9.13
N ASP A 791 5.23 33.09 10.28
CA ASP A 791 6.44 33.63 10.91
C ASP A 791 7.73 33.30 10.12
N ALA A 792 7.70 32.23 9.33
CA ALA A 792 8.81 31.73 8.54
C ALA A 792 8.94 32.38 7.16
N ALA A 793 7.85 32.96 6.63
CA ALA A 793 7.72 33.33 5.22
C ALA A 793 8.90 34.17 4.68
N ASN A 794 9.28 35.23 5.41
CA ASN A 794 10.38 36.12 5.00
C ASN A 794 11.73 35.39 4.96
N MET A 795 12.03 34.59 5.98
CA MET A 795 13.30 33.86 6.06
C MET A 795 13.36 32.74 5.01
N HIS A 796 12.27 32.00 4.82
CA HIS A 796 12.16 30.98 3.78
C HIS A 796 12.45 31.57 2.40
N GLU A 797 11.82 32.70 2.04
CA GLU A 797 12.02 33.35 0.75
C GLU A 797 13.45 33.92 0.59
N ASN A 798 14.03 34.48 1.67
CA ASN A 798 15.41 34.94 1.67
C ASN A 798 16.40 33.80 1.43
N LEU A 799 16.24 32.67 2.13
CA LEU A 799 17.07 31.48 1.94
C LEU A 799 16.94 30.96 0.51
N ARG A 800 15.71 30.81 0.02
CA ARG A 800 15.42 30.39 -1.37
C ARG A 800 16.12 31.30 -2.39
N SER A 801 16.05 32.62 -2.21
CA SER A 801 16.68 33.60 -3.11
C SER A 801 18.21 33.51 -3.12
N MET A 802 18.84 33.25 -1.96
CA MET A 802 20.30 33.13 -1.83
C MET A 802 20.87 31.83 -2.45
N LEU A 803 20.04 30.82 -2.68
CA LEU A 803 20.50 29.54 -3.24
C LEU A 803 20.80 29.60 -4.74
N GLY A 804 20.44 30.68 -5.43
CA GLY A 804 20.68 30.83 -6.87
C GLY A 804 19.92 29.81 -7.72
N VAL A 805 18.93 29.12 -7.13
CA VAL A 805 18.01 28.22 -7.83
C VAL A 805 17.00 29.13 -8.57
N PRO A 806 16.94 29.12 -9.92
CA PRO A 806 16.07 30.03 -10.63
C PRO A 806 14.60 29.84 -10.21
N VAL A 807 13.94 30.94 -9.81
CA VAL A 807 12.53 30.95 -9.38
C VAL A 807 11.60 30.37 -10.46
N LYS A 808 11.99 30.50 -11.74
CA LYS A 808 11.36 29.90 -12.91
C LYS A 808 12.27 28.83 -13.55
N LEU A 809 12.41 27.67 -12.91
CA LEU A 809 12.87 26.45 -13.60
C LEU A 809 11.65 25.70 -14.17
N ASN A 810 11.69 25.36 -15.46
CA ASN A 810 10.56 24.78 -16.22
C ASN A 810 10.27 23.28 -15.93
N THR A 811 10.95 22.65 -14.97
CA THR A 811 10.61 21.30 -14.47
C THR A 811 10.88 21.15 -12.96
N ALA A 812 10.00 20.42 -12.26
CA ALA A 812 10.20 20.03 -10.87
C ALA A 812 11.47 19.16 -10.68
N ALA A 813 11.83 18.36 -11.69
CA ALA A 813 13.04 17.55 -11.67
C ALA A 813 14.34 18.39 -11.58
N LEU A 814 14.45 19.48 -12.35
CA LEU A 814 15.62 20.36 -12.29
C LEU A 814 15.70 21.13 -10.97
N ARG A 815 14.55 21.46 -10.36
CA ARG A 815 14.51 22.04 -9.01
C ARG A 815 15.02 21.03 -7.98
N ARG A 816 14.49 19.80 -7.97
CA ARG A 816 14.97 18.71 -7.11
C ARG A 816 16.48 18.49 -7.24
N GLN A 817 17.01 18.39 -8.46
CA GLN A 817 18.45 18.27 -8.70
C GLN A 817 19.24 19.46 -8.11
N SER A 818 18.71 20.67 -8.25
CA SER A 818 19.35 21.86 -7.67
C SER A 818 19.36 21.81 -6.14
N TYR A 819 18.28 21.34 -5.50
CA TYR A 819 18.21 21.18 -4.05
C TYR A 819 19.08 20.02 -3.53
N LEU A 820 19.18 18.92 -4.27
CA LEU A 820 20.13 17.84 -3.96
C LEU A 820 21.58 18.35 -4.01
N ARG A 821 21.93 19.20 -4.99
CA ARG A 821 23.24 19.86 -5.02
C ARG A 821 23.45 20.78 -3.82
N VAL A 822 22.45 21.59 -3.46
CA VAL A 822 22.51 22.47 -2.28
C VAL A 822 22.74 21.65 -1.00
N ALA A 823 22.05 20.52 -0.86
CA ALA A 823 22.23 19.58 0.24
C ALA A 823 23.66 19.00 0.27
N ALA A 824 24.18 18.55 -0.87
CA ALA A 824 25.54 18.03 -1.02
C ALA A 824 26.62 19.08 -0.73
N GLU A 825 26.36 20.36 -1.01
CA GLU A 825 27.21 21.50 -0.63
C GLU A 825 27.18 21.80 0.88
N GLY A 826 26.32 21.12 1.65
CA GLY A 826 26.14 21.34 3.09
C GLY A 826 25.44 22.66 3.43
N ARG A 827 24.77 23.28 2.46
CA ARG A 827 24.07 24.56 2.62
C ARG A 827 22.67 24.36 3.17
N LEU A 828 22.11 25.43 3.75
CA LEU A 828 20.76 25.42 4.29
C LEU A 828 19.70 25.30 3.19
N ILE A 829 18.74 24.41 3.39
CA ILE A 829 17.62 24.16 2.50
C ILE A 829 16.39 24.87 3.09
N PRO A 830 15.67 25.73 2.36
CA PRO A 830 14.38 26.27 2.78
C PRO A 830 13.32 25.14 2.82
N TRP A 831 13.22 24.49 3.98
CA TRP A 831 12.28 23.40 4.21
C TRP A 831 10.85 23.93 4.39
N ASN A 832 9.90 23.28 3.72
CA ASN A 832 8.51 23.33 4.14
C ASN A 832 8.37 22.66 5.52
N GLU A 833 7.27 22.95 6.19
CA GLU A 833 6.92 22.46 7.52
C GLU A 833 5.48 21.94 7.59
N ILE A 834 5.28 21.00 8.51
CA ILE A 834 3.99 20.65 9.08
C ILE A 834 3.84 21.45 10.37
N TYR A 835 2.87 22.34 10.41
CA TYR A 835 2.59 23.19 11.55
C TYR A 835 1.11 23.22 11.88
N ILE A 836 0.78 23.58 13.12
CA ILE A 836 -0.60 23.74 13.56
C ILE A 836 -0.93 25.23 13.54
N SER A 837 -1.96 25.61 12.78
CA SER A 837 -2.48 26.98 12.82
C SER A 837 -3.00 27.32 14.22
N PRO A 838 -2.86 28.57 14.70
CA PRO A 838 -3.36 28.97 16.00
C PRO A 838 -4.89 28.77 16.10
N PRO A 839 -5.44 28.56 17.31
CA PRO A 839 -6.88 28.53 17.50
C PRO A 839 -7.51 29.88 17.11
N GLY A 840 -8.75 29.83 16.65
CA GLY A 840 -9.55 31.03 16.36
C GLY A 840 -10.23 31.58 17.61
N ASP A 841 -10.87 32.74 17.47
CA ASP A 841 -11.61 33.40 18.57
C ASP A 841 -12.98 32.76 18.85
N GLU A 842 -13.62 32.17 17.82
CA GLU A 842 -14.92 31.49 17.93
C GLU A 842 -14.74 29.99 18.21
N PRO A 843 -15.64 29.33 18.96
CA PRO A 843 -15.56 27.89 19.23
C PRO A 843 -15.49 27.06 17.94
N HIS A 844 -14.52 26.15 17.85
CA HIS A 844 -14.36 25.24 16.71
C HIS A 844 -14.79 23.83 17.12
N ILE A 845 -16.07 23.56 16.96
CA ILE A 845 -16.67 22.29 17.40
C ILE A 845 -16.38 21.17 16.41
N ALA A 846 -15.86 20.06 16.94
CA ALA A 846 -15.66 18.79 16.25
C ALA A 846 -16.28 17.65 17.07
N LYS A 847 -16.33 16.45 16.50
CA LYS A 847 -16.92 15.29 17.17
C LYS A 847 -16.10 14.04 16.88
N PHE A 848 -15.76 13.29 17.92
CA PHE A 848 -15.19 11.96 17.71
C PHE A 848 -16.23 11.02 17.10
N LEU A 849 -15.80 10.03 16.34
CA LEU A 849 -16.72 9.06 15.74
C LEU A 849 -17.48 8.31 16.84
N GLY A 850 -18.78 8.58 16.95
CA GLY A 850 -19.68 7.94 17.93
C GLY A 850 -19.56 8.45 19.37
N ALA A 851 -18.88 9.58 19.63
CA ALA A 851 -18.75 10.15 20.98
C ALA A 851 -19.18 11.63 21.04
N GLU A 852 -18.81 12.32 22.12
CA GLU A 852 -19.20 13.69 22.43
C GLU A 852 -18.51 14.73 21.54
N GLU A 853 -19.14 15.90 21.45
CA GLU A 853 -18.58 17.08 20.78
C GLU A 853 -17.49 17.72 21.64
N ILE A 854 -16.49 18.27 20.99
CA ILE A 854 -15.33 18.89 21.61
C ILE A 854 -14.96 20.19 20.89
N ASP A 855 -14.57 21.20 21.66
CA ASP A 855 -14.06 22.46 21.12
C ASP A 855 -12.54 22.34 20.90
N LEU A 856 -12.14 22.29 19.64
CA LEU A 856 -10.75 22.12 19.21
C LEU A 856 -9.87 23.32 19.60
N ASN A 857 -10.45 24.50 19.84
CA ASN A 857 -9.67 25.69 20.19
C ASN A 857 -9.14 25.66 21.64
N ARG A 858 -9.59 24.69 22.45
CA ARG A 858 -9.04 24.41 23.78
C ARG A 858 -7.69 23.70 23.75
N TYR A 859 -7.26 23.23 22.59
CA TYR A 859 -6.05 22.43 22.40
C TYR A 859 -5.07 23.15 21.47
N GLU A 860 -3.78 23.10 21.84
CA GLU A 860 -2.69 23.61 21.00
C GLU A 860 -2.63 22.81 19.69
N ASP A 861 -2.64 21.47 19.78
CA ASP A 861 -2.79 20.56 18.65
C ASP A 861 -4.11 19.78 18.75
N PRO A 862 -5.06 19.97 17.81
CA PRO A 862 -6.35 19.28 17.84
C PRO A 862 -6.22 17.76 17.71
N ARG A 863 -5.09 17.23 17.22
CA ARG A 863 -4.87 15.79 17.06
C ARG A 863 -4.54 15.10 18.40
N GLN A 864 -4.13 15.83 19.43
CA GLN A 864 -3.82 15.24 20.75
C GLN A 864 -5.04 14.58 21.39
N PRO A 865 -6.19 15.26 21.58
CA PRO A 865 -7.39 14.61 22.12
C PRO A 865 -7.91 13.50 21.19
N LEU A 866 -7.70 13.62 19.87
CA LEU A 866 -8.02 12.56 18.90
C LEU A 866 -7.18 11.28 19.11
N PHE A 867 -5.87 11.44 19.31
CA PHE A 867 -4.99 10.31 19.60
C PHE A 867 -5.34 9.66 20.95
N GLN A 868 -5.65 10.46 21.97
CA GLN A 868 -6.11 9.92 23.26
C GLN A 868 -7.40 9.13 23.10
N TRP A 869 -8.39 9.67 22.36
CA TRP A 869 -9.63 8.94 22.07
C TRP A 869 -9.39 7.60 21.38
N LEU A 870 -8.40 7.53 20.47
CA LEU A 870 -8.05 6.31 19.74
C LEU A 870 -7.53 5.17 20.64
N LEU A 871 -6.98 5.50 21.82
CA LEU A 871 -6.38 4.53 22.74
C LEU A 871 -7.38 3.92 23.75
N HIS A 872 -8.54 4.52 23.99
CA HIS A 872 -9.41 4.19 25.13
C HIS A 872 -10.70 3.44 24.73
N GLU A 873 -11.29 2.70 25.68
CA GLU A 873 -12.61 2.07 25.54
C GLU A 873 -13.71 3.10 25.19
N PRO A 874 -14.75 2.73 24.44
CA PRO A 874 -15.01 1.40 23.84
C PRO A 874 -14.25 1.15 22.52
N ASN A 875 -13.30 2.02 22.17
CA ASN A 875 -12.84 2.25 20.80
C ASN A 875 -11.34 2.02 20.68
N HIS A 876 -10.82 0.88 21.18
CA HIS A 876 -9.42 0.44 21.03
C HIS A 876 -9.03 0.14 19.56
N TYR A 877 -9.44 0.98 18.62
CA TYR A 877 -9.25 0.84 17.18
C TYR A 877 -7.77 0.73 16.80
N LEU A 878 -6.86 1.45 17.50
CA LEU A 878 -5.43 1.35 17.22
C LEU A 878 -4.89 -0.07 17.47
N ALA A 879 -5.17 -0.62 18.66
CA ALA A 879 -4.74 -1.97 19.01
C ALA A 879 -5.48 -3.02 18.16
N ARG A 880 -6.80 -2.89 18.04
CA ARG A 880 -7.65 -3.86 17.34
C ARG A 880 -7.30 -3.98 15.86
N SER A 881 -7.12 -2.86 15.17
CA SER A 881 -6.75 -2.86 13.74
C SER A 881 -5.36 -3.42 13.52
N PHE A 882 -4.38 -3.05 14.36
CA PHE A 882 -3.02 -3.57 14.25
C PHE A 882 -2.94 -5.07 14.54
N VAL A 883 -3.59 -5.54 15.61
CA VAL A 883 -3.71 -6.97 15.93
C VAL A 883 -4.31 -7.76 14.77
N ASN A 884 -5.40 -7.26 14.18
CA ASN A 884 -6.05 -7.94 13.07
C ASN A 884 -5.16 -8.00 11.81
N ARG A 885 -4.40 -6.95 11.51
CA ARG A 885 -3.44 -6.92 10.40
C ARG A 885 -2.28 -7.87 10.60
N VAL A 886 -1.69 -7.88 11.81
CA VAL A 886 -0.60 -8.82 12.14
C VAL A 886 -1.13 -10.26 12.09
N TRP A 887 -2.36 -10.51 12.55
CA TRP A 887 -3.00 -11.82 12.40
C TRP A 887 -3.17 -12.21 10.93
N ALA A 888 -3.75 -11.34 10.10
CA ALA A 888 -3.90 -11.57 8.66
C ALA A 888 -2.55 -11.82 7.97
N HIS A 889 -1.49 -11.12 8.39
CA HIS A 889 -0.13 -11.36 7.90
C HIS A 889 0.35 -12.79 8.16
N TYR A 890 -0.09 -13.49 9.21
CA TYR A 890 0.31 -14.89 9.47
C TYR A 890 -0.66 -15.94 8.93
N PHE A 891 -1.95 -15.61 8.81
CA PHE A 891 -2.99 -16.57 8.42
C PHE A 891 -3.57 -16.35 7.02
N ASN A 892 -3.14 -15.29 6.30
CA ASN A 892 -3.69 -14.82 5.02
C ASN A 892 -5.13 -14.28 5.10
N VAL A 893 -5.83 -14.55 6.20
CA VAL A 893 -7.20 -14.12 6.47
C VAL A 893 -7.23 -13.52 7.87
N GLY A 894 -7.76 -12.30 8.00
CA GLY A 894 -7.91 -11.64 9.29
C GLY A 894 -8.95 -12.31 10.19
N ILE A 895 -8.97 -11.97 11.48
CA ILE A 895 -10.12 -12.31 12.35
C ILE A 895 -11.35 -11.54 11.87
N ILE A 896 -11.13 -10.31 11.39
CA ILE A 896 -12.03 -9.57 10.52
C ILE A 896 -11.35 -9.53 9.14
N ASP A 897 -12.06 -9.93 8.09
CA ASP A 897 -11.54 -9.96 6.73
C ASP A 897 -12.50 -9.21 5.79
N PRO A 898 -12.05 -8.28 4.94
CA PRO A 898 -10.67 -7.77 4.80
C PRO A 898 -10.09 -7.13 6.08
N PRO A 899 -8.75 -7.11 6.26
CA PRO A 899 -8.12 -6.72 7.52
C PRO A 899 -8.27 -5.25 7.91
N ASP A 900 -8.59 -4.39 6.94
CA ASP A 900 -8.83 -2.94 7.07
C ASP A 900 -10.32 -2.54 6.94
N ASP A 901 -11.25 -3.49 7.15
CA ASP A 901 -12.70 -3.25 7.07
C ASP A 901 -13.42 -3.55 8.39
N LEU A 902 -12.99 -2.90 9.48
CA LEU A 902 -13.59 -3.01 10.81
C LEU A 902 -14.90 -2.21 10.88
N ASN A 903 -15.98 -2.78 10.37
CA ASN A 903 -17.33 -2.18 10.45
C ASN A 903 -18.33 -3.10 11.18
N LEU A 904 -19.46 -2.52 11.63
CA LEU A 904 -20.48 -3.24 12.40
C LEU A 904 -21.15 -4.39 11.63
N ALA A 905 -21.18 -4.33 10.31
CA ALA A 905 -21.69 -5.41 9.47
C ALA A 905 -20.60 -6.40 9.03
N ASN A 906 -19.34 -6.23 9.42
CA ASN A 906 -18.26 -7.18 9.17
C ASN A 906 -17.71 -7.71 10.50
N PRO A 907 -18.49 -8.54 11.22
CA PRO A 907 -18.10 -9.02 12.54
C PRO A 907 -16.90 -9.97 12.47
N PRO A 908 -16.11 -10.05 13.56
CA PRO A 908 -15.00 -11.01 13.64
C PRO A 908 -15.49 -12.45 13.58
N SER A 909 -14.76 -13.32 12.86
CA SER A 909 -14.97 -14.78 12.83
C SER A 909 -14.89 -15.39 14.23
N ASN A 910 -14.03 -14.82 15.08
CA ASN A 910 -13.89 -15.15 16.50
C ASN A 910 -13.71 -13.88 17.35
N ARG A 911 -14.83 -13.31 17.83
CA ARG A 911 -14.82 -12.10 18.67
C ARG A 911 -13.96 -12.25 19.92
N ALA A 912 -14.11 -13.35 20.65
CA ALA A 912 -13.39 -13.56 21.90
C ALA A 912 -11.86 -13.61 21.70
N LEU A 913 -11.40 -14.20 20.58
CA LEU A 913 -9.99 -14.19 20.21
C LEU A 913 -9.46 -12.77 19.94
N LEU A 914 -10.18 -11.99 19.12
CA LEU A 914 -9.75 -10.63 18.80
C LEU A 914 -9.76 -9.73 20.04
N ASP A 915 -10.76 -9.85 20.91
CA ASP A 915 -10.86 -9.06 22.14
C ASP A 915 -9.72 -9.42 23.10
N TYR A 916 -9.40 -10.72 23.28
CA TYR A 916 -8.26 -11.17 24.08
C TYR A 916 -6.93 -10.62 23.56
N LEU A 917 -6.65 -10.79 22.26
CA LEU A 917 -5.40 -10.32 21.66
C LEU A 917 -5.28 -8.79 21.72
N THR A 918 -6.39 -8.07 21.53
CA THR A 918 -6.43 -6.60 21.64
C THR A 918 -6.05 -6.16 23.04
N GLN A 919 -6.70 -6.72 24.08
CA GLN A 919 -6.40 -6.34 25.47
C GLN A 919 -4.98 -6.71 25.87
N ALA A 920 -4.54 -7.93 25.55
CA ALA A 920 -3.20 -8.39 25.90
C ALA A 920 -2.09 -7.62 25.17
N PHE A 921 -2.36 -7.11 23.96
CA PHE A 921 -1.45 -6.21 23.25
C PHE A 921 -1.37 -4.81 23.90
N ILE A 922 -2.48 -4.31 24.44
CA ILE A 922 -2.48 -3.06 25.21
C ILE A 922 -1.69 -3.25 26.51
N ASP A 923 -1.96 -4.34 27.24
CA ASP A 923 -1.31 -4.66 28.51
C ASP A 923 0.20 -4.89 28.37
N SER A 924 0.66 -5.36 27.21
CA SER A 924 2.09 -5.49 26.90
C SER A 924 2.79 -4.17 26.60
N GLY A 925 2.06 -3.05 26.56
CA GLY A 925 2.59 -1.75 26.15
C GLY A 925 2.74 -1.65 24.63
N TYR A 926 1.83 -2.27 23.88
CA TYR A 926 1.84 -2.31 22.41
C TYR A 926 3.12 -2.95 21.83
N ASP A 927 3.66 -3.95 22.53
CA ASP A 927 4.89 -4.66 22.16
C ASP A 927 4.64 -5.55 20.91
N MET A 928 5.27 -5.18 19.79
CA MET A 928 5.11 -5.88 18.52
C MET A 928 5.73 -7.28 18.56
N GLN A 929 6.93 -7.43 19.12
CA GLN A 929 7.58 -8.74 19.24
C GLN A 929 6.78 -9.69 20.15
N TRP A 930 6.17 -9.19 21.22
CA TRP A 930 5.24 -9.95 22.05
C TRP A 930 4.06 -10.45 21.22
N LEU A 931 3.47 -9.62 20.36
CA LEU A 931 2.35 -10.01 19.52
C LEU A 931 2.75 -11.07 18.49
N HIS A 932 3.85 -10.87 17.77
CA HIS A 932 4.39 -11.85 16.83
C HIS A 932 4.64 -13.19 17.53
N ARG A 933 5.35 -13.18 18.66
CA ARG A 933 5.64 -14.37 19.47
C ARG A 933 4.36 -15.07 19.90
N THR A 934 3.38 -14.33 20.41
CA THR A 934 2.09 -14.88 20.88
C THR A 934 1.36 -15.62 19.75
N ILE A 935 1.35 -15.04 18.54
CA ILE A 935 0.70 -15.67 17.38
C ILE A 935 1.45 -16.92 16.93
N VAL A 936 2.75 -16.83 16.65
CA VAL A 936 3.52 -17.94 16.07
C VAL A 936 3.75 -19.10 17.04
N SER A 937 3.59 -18.85 18.34
CA SER A 937 3.67 -19.88 19.39
C SER A 937 2.36 -20.66 19.57
N SER A 938 1.25 -20.21 18.98
CA SER A 938 -0.04 -20.92 19.07
C SER A 938 -0.01 -22.24 18.28
N ASP A 939 -0.74 -23.24 18.77
CA ASP A 939 -0.98 -24.47 18.01
C ASP A 939 -1.65 -24.12 16.66
N ALA A 940 -2.55 -23.13 16.64
CA ALA A 940 -3.20 -22.64 15.42
C ALA A 940 -2.22 -22.25 14.31
N TYR A 941 -1.20 -21.44 14.62
CA TYR A 941 -0.15 -21.11 13.66
C TYR A 941 0.70 -22.32 13.30
N GLN A 942 0.90 -23.25 14.23
CA GLN A 942 1.74 -24.43 14.05
C GLN A 942 1.01 -25.63 13.45
N ARG A 943 -0.27 -25.52 13.04
CA ARG A 943 -1.01 -26.62 12.40
C ARG A 943 -0.43 -26.97 11.04
N SER A 944 -0.54 -28.24 10.64
CA SER A 944 -0.24 -28.66 9.27
C SER A 944 -1.20 -27.98 8.29
N TRP A 945 -0.72 -27.73 7.08
CA TRP A 945 -1.57 -27.30 5.97
C TRP A 945 -2.36 -28.44 5.37
N VAL A 946 -2.01 -29.70 5.65
CA VAL A 946 -2.73 -30.86 5.18
C VAL A 946 -4.07 -30.91 5.93
N PRO A 947 -5.20 -30.68 5.25
CA PRO A 947 -6.49 -30.69 5.91
C PRO A 947 -6.96 -32.12 6.17
N SER A 948 -7.70 -32.32 7.24
CA SER A 948 -8.53 -33.51 7.42
C SER A 948 -9.79 -33.44 6.55
N ASP A 949 -10.52 -34.55 6.44
CA ASP A 949 -11.82 -34.53 5.74
C ASP A 949 -12.84 -33.62 6.44
N ASP A 950 -12.70 -33.41 7.76
CA ASP A 950 -13.61 -32.58 8.56
C ASP A 950 -13.36 -31.08 8.38
N ASN A 951 -12.15 -30.67 7.95
CA ASN A 951 -11.74 -29.26 7.97
C ASN A 951 -11.29 -28.69 6.63
N ARG A 952 -11.26 -29.48 5.55
CA ARG A 952 -10.86 -29.04 4.20
C ARG A 952 -11.63 -27.84 3.65
N ARG A 953 -12.85 -27.59 4.14
CA ARG A 953 -13.70 -26.46 3.70
C ARG A 953 -13.60 -25.23 4.60
N ASP A 954 -12.83 -25.31 5.69
CA ASP A 954 -12.66 -24.18 6.59
C ASP A 954 -11.53 -23.27 6.11
N GLU A 955 -11.89 -22.04 5.75
CA GLU A 955 -10.93 -21.02 5.30
C GLU A 955 -10.85 -19.82 6.25
N GLN A 956 -11.57 -19.84 7.37
CA GLN A 956 -11.76 -18.64 8.22
C GLN A 956 -11.60 -18.89 9.72
N HIS A 957 -11.66 -20.14 10.18
CA HIS A 957 -11.65 -20.48 11.60
C HIS A 957 -10.33 -21.14 12.05
N TYR A 958 -9.31 -21.10 11.19
CA TYR A 958 -7.93 -21.49 11.48
C TYR A 958 -7.76 -22.97 11.88
N SER A 959 -8.63 -23.86 11.41
CA SER A 959 -8.54 -25.30 11.69
C SER A 959 -7.29 -25.98 11.12
N HIS A 960 -6.64 -25.37 10.13
CA HIS A 960 -5.39 -25.80 9.51
C HIS A 960 -4.66 -24.58 8.94
N ALA A 961 -3.39 -24.75 8.55
CA ALA A 961 -2.67 -23.68 7.88
C ALA A 961 -3.13 -23.54 6.42
N ILE A 962 -3.51 -22.34 6.01
CA ILE A 962 -3.94 -22.08 4.63
C ILE A 962 -2.69 -21.78 3.79
N VAL A 963 -2.52 -22.54 2.72
CA VAL A 963 -1.42 -22.33 1.76
C VAL A 963 -1.59 -20.98 1.08
N ARG A 964 -0.52 -20.18 1.08
CA ARG A 964 -0.54 -18.82 0.54
C ARG A 964 0.69 -18.51 -0.27
N ARG A 965 0.61 -17.56 -1.18
CA ARG A 965 1.76 -17.13 -1.98
C ARG A 965 2.77 -16.37 -1.12
N LEU A 966 4.04 -16.53 -1.46
CA LEU A 966 5.09 -15.71 -0.88
C LEU A 966 4.98 -14.27 -1.42
N PRO A 967 5.14 -13.24 -0.57
CA PRO A 967 5.23 -11.86 -1.02
C PRO A 967 6.37 -11.64 -2.02
N ALA A 968 6.24 -10.64 -2.88
CA ALA A 968 7.20 -10.32 -3.93
C ALA A 968 8.67 -10.33 -3.47
N GLU A 969 8.96 -9.58 -2.41
CA GLU A 969 10.31 -9.48 -1.87
C GLU A 969 10.86 -10.83 -1.40
N VAL A 970 10.01 -11.60 -0.72
CA VAL A 970 10.36 -12.90 -0.11
C VAL A 970 10.60 -13.96 -1.19
N VAL A 971 9.78 -14.01 -2.23
CA VAL A 971 9.92 -15.02 -3.28
C VAL A 971 11.17 -14.78 -4.14
N ILE A 972 11.50 -13.52 -4.44
CA ILE A 972 12.72 -13.17 -5.17
C ILE A 972 13.96 -13.45 -4.32
N ASP A 973 13.97 -13.05 -3.04
CA ASP A 973 15.06 -13.35 -2.12
C ASP A 973 15.26 -14.86 -1.96
N ALA A 974 14.16 -15.63 -1.86
CA ALA A 974 14.21 -17.09 -1.81
C ALA A 974 14.85 -17.69 -3.08
N MET A 975 14.60 -17.14 -4.28
CA MET A 975 15.24 -17.59 -5.53
C MET A 975 16.74 -17.27 -5.54
N LEU A 976 17.09 -16.05 -5.12
CA LEU A 976 18.48 -15.61 -5.01
C LEU A 976 19.24 -16.47 -4.00
N GLN A 977 18.62 -16.83 -2.88
CA GLN A 977 19.23 -17.67 -1.85
C GLN A 977 19.35 -19.13 -2.32
N ALA A 978 18.30 -19.71 -2.91
CA ALA A 978 18.26 -21.11 -3.31
C ALA A 978 19.27 -21.45 -4.44
N THR A 979 19.65 -20.47 -5.26
CA THR A 979 20.61 -20.63 -6.36
C THR A 979 22.04 -20.19 -6.01
N ALA A 980 22.25 -19.59 -4.84
CA ALA A 980 23.52 -19.04 -4.40
C ALA A 980 24.49 -20.13 -3.95
N ASP A 981 25.79 -19.88 -4.11
CA ASP A 981 26.82 -20.64 -3.38
C ASP A 981 26.64 -20.50 -1.85
N ASP A 982 27.33 -21.36 -1.10
CA ASP A 982 27.12 -21.47 0.35
C ASP A 982 27.41 -20.19 1.12
N GLU A 983 28.48 -19.48 0.73
CA GLU A 983 28.87 -18.23 1.35
C GLU A 983 27.81 -17.14 1.10
N THR A 984 27.37 -16.98 -0.15
CA THR A 984 26.35 -15.99 -0.51
C THR A 984 25.00 -16.34 0.10
N ALA A 985 24.62 -17.62 0.12
CA ALA A 985 23.37 -18.06 0.74
C ALA A 985 23.36 -17.81 2.26
N SER A 986 24.50 -18.03 2.94
CA SER A 986 24.67 -17.71 4.36
C SER A 986 24.59 -16.20 4.61
N GLN A 987 25.24 -15.38 3.77
CA GLN A 987 25.14 -13.92 3.84
C GLN A 987 23.69 -13.43 3.68
N LEU A 988 22.95 -13.95 2.71
CA LEU A 988 21.52 -13.62 2.53
C LEU A 988 20.65 -14.12 3.71
N ALA A 989 21.05 -15.20 4.37
CA ALA A 989 20.30 -15.73 5.51
C ALA A 989 20.48 -14.92 6.80
N LEU A 990 21.68 -14.39 7.02
CA LEU A 990 22.10 -13.72 8.26
C LEU A 990 22.01 -12.19 8.17
N ASN A 991 22.22 -11.63 6.97
CA ASN A 991 22.26 -10.19 6.72
C ASN A 991 21.16 -9.75 5.75
N VAL A 992 21.02 -8.44 5.57
CA VAL A 992 20.01 -7.83 4.70
C VAL A 992 20.60 -7.16 3.45
N GLU A 993 21.92 -7.12 3.32
CA GLU A 993 22.60 -6.54 2.17
C GLU A 993 22.29 -7.33 0.89
N GLY A 994 21.95 -6.62 -0.20
CA GLY A 994 21.56 -7.23 -1.48
C GLY A 994 20.15 -7.86 -1.51
N ARG A 995 19.40 -7.79 -0.41
CA ARG A 995 18.05 -8.39 -0.31
C ARG A 995 16.92 -7.44 -0.66
N LYS A 996 15.91 -7.98 -1.34
CA LYS A 996 14.69 -7.27 -1.73
C LYS A 996 13.84 -6.88 -0.54
N ILE A 997 13.84 -7.65 0.56
CA ILE A 997 13.11 -7.27 1.77
C ILE A 997 13.62 -5.97 2.41
N ALA A 998 14.88 -5.60 2.15
CA ALA A 998 15.48 -4.36 2.62
C ALA A 998 15.48 -3.26 1.55
N GLN A 999 15.25 -3.62 0.28
CA GLN A 999 15.21 -2.67 -0.83
C GLN A 999 13.98 -1.74 -0.70
N HIS A 1000 14.26 -0.46 -0.53
CA HIS A 1000 13.25 0.58 -0.60
C HIS A 1000 13.47 1.36 -1.89
N PRO A 1001 12.52 1.31 -2.84
CA PRO A 1001 12.65 2.07 -4.07
C PRO A 1001 12.58 3.55 -3.71
N VAL A 1002 13.73 4.22 -3.76
CA VAL A 1002 13.80 5.64 -3.45
C VAL A 1002 12.99 6.41 -4.51
N SER A 1003 12.95 5.96 -5.77
CA SER A 1003 12.21 6.57 -6.89
C SER A 1003 11.04 5.72 -7.41
N TYR A 1004 9.95 6.39 -7.82
CA TYR A 1004 8.71 5.82 -8.37
C TYR A 1004 8.77 5.55 -9.88
N GLN A 1005 9.85 5.94 -10.57
CA GLN A 1005 9.99 5.58 -11.98
C GLN A 1005 10.00 4.05 -12.08
N THR A 1006 9.07 3.48 -12.84
CA THR A 1006 8.83 2.03 -12.98
C THR A 1006 10.06 1.23 -13.42
N ARG A 1007 11.12 1.91 -13.90
CA ARG A 1007 12.41 1.33 -14.25
C ARG A 1007 13.41 1.24 -13.09
N ALA A 1008 13.19 1.99 -12.01
CA ALA A 1008 13.98 1.93 -10.77
C ALA A 1008 13.42 0.91 -9.77
N ILE A 1009 12.15 0.50 -9.92
CA ILE A 1009 11.59 -0.65 -9.23
C ILE A 1009 11.96 -1.88 -10.06
N ASP A 1010 12.59 -2.85 -9.40
CA ASP A 1010 12.92 -4.14 -10.01
C ASP A 1010 11.66 -4.76 -10.66
N TYR A 1011 11.74 -5.08 -11.95
CA TYR A 1011 10.61 -5.59 -12.74
C TYR A 1011 9.99 -6.84 -12.09
N SER A 1012 10.83 -7.68 -11.49
CA SER A 1012 10.39 -8.87 -10.76
C SER A 1012 9.47 -8.51 -9.58
N LEU A 1013 9.75 -7.43 -8.83
CA LEU A 1013 8.91 -6.99 -7.70
C LEU A 1013 7.52 -6.58 -8.16
N LEU A 1014 7.40 -5.94 -9.32
CA LEU A 1014 6.10 -5.55 -9.90
C LEU A 1014 5.30 -6.79 -10.34
N ILE A 1015 5.95 -7.76 -11.01
CA ILE A 1015 5.29 -9.01 -11.43
C ILE A 1015 4.71 -9.77 -10.24
N PHE A 1016 5.45 -9.81 -9.12
CA PHE A 1016 5.01 -10.51 -7.91
C PHE A 1016 4.15 -9.66 -6.98
N GLY A 1017 3.71 -8.47 -7.40
CA GLY A 1017 2.66 -7.70 -6.71
C GLY A 1017 3.13 -6.84 -5.53
N LYS A 1018 4.38 -6.36 -5.54
CA LYS A 1018 4.86 -5.38 -4.55
C LYS A 1018 3.97 -4.12 -4.60
N PRO A 1019 3.44 -3.63 -3.46
CA PRO A 1019 2.65 -2.41 -3.42
C PRO A 1019 3.50 -1.19 -3.80
N LEU A 1020 2.90 -0.29 -4.58
CA LEU A 1020 3.53 1.00 -4.94
C LEU A 1020 3.36 2.04 -3.83
N ARG A 1021 2.53 1.78 -2.81
CA ARG A 1021 2.20 2.68 -1.70
C ARG A 1021 1.51 3.96 -2.18
N THR A 1022 0.63 3.78 -3.16
CA THR A 1022 -0.12 4.83 -3.85
C THR A 1022 -1.47 5.10 -3.19
N THR A 1023 -1.99 4.10 -2.50
CA THR A 1023 -3.26 4.14 -1.79
C THR A 1023 -3.03 3.90 -0.30
N ASN A 1024 -4.07 4.08 0.52
CA ASN A 1024 -4.05 3.75 1.95
C ASN A 1024 -4.74 2.40 2.24
N CYS A 1025 -5.00 1.58 1.21
CA CYS A 1025 -5.70 0.31 1.33
C CYS A 1025 -4.71 -0.84 1.56
N ASP A 1026 -5.04 -1.76 2.47
CA ASP A 1026 -4.24 -2.98 2.66
C ASP A 1026 -4.29 -3.88 1.40
N CYS A 1027 -5.30 -3.69 0.55
CA CYS A 1027 -5.51 -4.38 -0.72
C CYS A 1027 -4.53 -4.02 -1.84
N GLU A 1028 -3.68 -2.99 -1.69
CA GLU A 1028 -2.71 -2.63 -2.74
C GLU A 1028 -1.65 -3.72 -2.96
N ARG A 1029 -1.29 -4.47 -1.91
CA ARG A 1029 -0.42 -5.63 -2.03
C ARG A 1029 -1.22 -6.78 -2.65
N GLN A 1030 -0.76 -7.26 -3.80
CA GLN A 1030 -1.42 -8.32 -4.57
C GLN A 1030 -0.65 -9.62 -4.41
N ASN A 1031 -1.25 -10.61 -3.74
CA ASN A 1031 -0.64 -11.92 -3.53
C ASN A 1031 -1.35 -13.02 -4.34
N GLU A 1032 -2.32 -12.65 -5.17
CA GLU A 1032 -3.04 -13.58 -6.03
C GLU A 1032 -2.13 -14.16 -7.12
N PRO A 1033 -2.31 -15.45 -7.46
CA PRO A 1033 -1.52 -16.07 -8.51
C PRO A 1033 -1.88 -15.49 -9.89
N THR A 1034 -0.86 -15.11 -10.66
CA THR A 1034 -1.05 -14.66 -12.04
C THR A 1034 -0.29 -15.53 -13.04
N LEU A 1035 -0.77 -15.56 -14.29
CA LEU A 1035 -0.08 -16.25 -15.39
C LEU A 1035 1.31 -15.66 -15.64
N VAL A 1036 1.45 -14.34 -15.53
CA VAL A 1036 2.71 -13.61 -15.77
C VAL A 1036 3.80 -14.07 -14.81
N GLN A 1037 3.48 -14.24 -13.52
CA GLN A 1037 4.43 -14.78 -12.52
C GLN A 1037 4.92 -16.17 -12.89
N SER A 1038 4.02 -17.04 -13.39
CA SER A 1038 4.39 -18.40 -13.80
C SER A 1038 5.23 -18.42 -15.07
N LEU A 1039 5.00 -17.48 -15.99
CA LEU A 1039 5.81 -17.33 -17.20
C LEU A 1039 7.20 -16.80 -16.89
N TYR A 1040 7.31 -15.84 -15.97
CA TYR A 1040 8.57 -15.29 -15.49
C TYR A 1040 9.48 -16.41 -14.92
N LEU A 1041 8.97 -17.23 -14.00
CA LEU A 1041 9.76 -18.32 -13.39
C LEU A 1041 10.26 -19.40 -14.36
N ARG A 1042 9.55 -19.59 -15.47
CA ARG A 1042 9.85 -20.66 -16.41
C ARG A 1042 10.80 -20.22 -17.51
N ASN A 1043 10.73 -18.96 -17.92
CA ASN A 1043 11.29 -18.51 -19.19
C ASN A 1043 12.11 -17.22 -19.10
N ASP A 1044 12.13 -16.52 -17.98
CA ASP A 1044 12.83 -15.26 -17.88
C ASP A 1044 14.35 -15.45 -17.82
N ASP A 1045 15.08 -14.56 -18.49
CA ASP A 1045 16.55 -14.60 -18.56
C ASP A 1045 17.18 -14.37 -17.18
N GLU A 1046 16.53 -13.62 -16.28
CA GLU A 1046 17.02 -13.41 -14.91
C GLU A 1046 17.07 -14.72 -14.12
N ILE A 1047 16.08 -15.59 -14.28
CA ILE A 1047 16.04 -16.90 -13.61
C ILE A 1047 17.12 -17.83 -14.16
N PHE A 1048 17.33 -17.83 -15.48
CA PHE A 1048 18.41 -18.61 -16.07
C PHE A 1048 19.78 -18.08 -15.66
N ALA A 1049 19.95 -16.75 -15.61
CA ALA A 1049 21.17 -16.12 -15.14
C ALA A 1049 21.46 -16.45 -13.66
N ALA A 1050 20.44 -16.48 -12.80
CA ALA A 1050 20.60 -16.86 -11.39
C ALA A 1050 21.09 -18.30 -11.22
N LEU A 1051 20.63 -19.23 -12.06
CA LEU A 1051 21.09 -20.63 -12.07
C LEU A 1051 22.53 -20.77 -12.58
N ASP A 1052 22.90 -20.00 -13.60
CA ASP A 1052 24.17 -20.14 -14.33
C ASP A 1052 25.26 -19.15 -13.87
N ARG A 1053 25.03 -18.38 -12.79
CA ARG A 1053 25.96 -17.34 -12.32
C ARG A 1053 27.28 -17.90 -11.77
N PRO A 1054 28.41 -17.14 -11.87
CA PRO A 1054 29.71 -17.59 -11.37
C PRO A 1054 29.77 -17.90 -9.86
N ARG A 1055 29.03 -17.12 -9.04
CA ARG A 1055 28.82 -17.32 -7.60
C ARG A 1055 27.53 -18.09 -7.28
N GLY A 1056 27.20 -19.05 -8.14
CA GLY A 1056 26.03 -19.92 -8.00
C GLY A 1056 26.42 -21.28 -7.44
N TRP A 1057 25.46 -21.96 -6.82
CA TRP A 1057 25.68 -23.29 -6.22
C TRP A 1057 26.19 -24.32 -7.25
N LEU A 1058 25.63 -24.31 -8.47
CA LEU A 1058 26.05 -25.22 -9.54
C LEU A 1058 27.51 -24.97 -9.96
N ALA A 1059 27.94 -23.71 -10.01
CA ALA A 1059 29.32 -23.34 -10.32
C ALA A 1059 30.27 -23.71 -9.17
N GLN A 1060 29.81 -23.60 -7.91
CA GLN A 1060 30.55 -24.10 -6.74
C GLN A 1060 30.76 -25.62 -6.85
N LEU A 1061 29.71 -26.39 -7.08
CA LEU A 1061 29.81 -27.85 -7.23
C LEU A 1061 30.71 -28.25 -8.40
N ALA A 1062 30.66 -27.52 -9.52
CA ALA A 1062 31.55 -27.78 -10.66
C ALA A 1062 33.04 -27.56 -10.34
N ARG A 1063 33.37 -26.65 -9.41
CA ARG A 1063 34.74 -26.45 -8.91
C ARG A 1063 35.17 -27.51 -7.90
N GLU A 1064 34.22 -28.05 -7.15
CA GLU A 1064 34.45 -29.03 -6.08
C GLU A 1064 34.38 -30.48 -6.57
N ASP A 1065 33.82 -30.75 -7.75
CA ASP A 1065 33.66 -32.10 -8.28
C ASP A 1065 35.00 -32.78 -8.54
N THR A 1066 35.33 -33.78 -7.71
CA THR A 1066 36.54 -34.60 -7.82
C THR A 1066 36.37 -35.79 -8.77
N GLY A 1067 35.29 -35.84 -9.57
CA GLY A 1067 35.01 -36.92 -10.53
C GLY A 1067 34.24 -38.11 -9.95
N GLN A 1068 33.68 -37.97 -8.74
CA GLN A 1068 32.80 -38.94 -8.08
C GLN A 1068 31.61 -38.22 -7.45
N ALA A 1069 30.73 -37.66 -8.28
CA ALA A 1069 29.52 -36.98 -7.83
C ALA A 1069 28.60 -37.92 -7.02
N ASP A 1070 28.37 -37.60 -5.75
CA ASP A 1070 27.33 -38.24 -4.94
C ASP A 1070 25.97 -37.65 -5.30
N THR A 1071 25.36 -38.24 -6.34
CA THR A 1071 24.07 -37.79 -6.87
C THR A 1071 22.96 -37.85 -5.82
N GLY A 1072 23.06 -38.74 -4.82
CA GLY A 1072 22.13 -38.79 -3.70
C GLY A 1072 22.21 -37.55 -2.83
N ARG A 1073 23.42 -37.21 -2.40
CA ARG A 1073 23.67 -36.02 -1.58
C ARG A 1073 23.37 -34.71 -2.32
N TRP A 1074 23.59 -34.66 -3.63
CA TRP A 1074 23.23 -33.50 -4.45
C TRP A 1074 21.71 -33.30 -4.53
N VAL A 1075 20.95 -34.38 -4.73
CA VAL A 1075 19.48 -34.32 -4.70
C VAL A 1075 18.98 -33.88 -3.32
N GLU A 1076 19.50 -34.45 -2.23
CA GLU A 1076 19.14 -34.03 -0.88
C GLU A 1076 19.43 -32.54 -0.63
N SER A 1077 20.62 -32.08 -1.03
CA SER A 1077 21.02 -30.67 -0.91
C SER A 1077 20.10 -29.73 -1.70
N ALA A 1078 19.68 -30.13 -2.91
CA ALA A 1078 18.77 -29.32 -3.72
C ALA A 1078 17.40 -29.14 -3.05
N TYR A 1079 16.84 -30.21 -2.49
CA TYR A 1079 15.58 -30.14 -1.75
C TYR A 1079 15.68 -29.30 -0.47
N LEU A 1080 16.78 -29.43 0.28
CA LEU A 1080 17.01 -28.62 1.49
C LEU A 1080 17.12 -27.13 1.15
N ARG A 1081 17.82 -26.76 0.07
CA ARG A 1081 17.98 -25.36 -0.35
C ARG A 1081 16.70 -24.72 -0.85
N VAL A 1082 15.91 -25.46 -1.64
CA VAL A 1082 14.73 -24.89 -2.31
C VAL A 1082 13.47 -25.03 -1.45
N LEU A 1083 13.25 -26.22 -0.91
CA LEU A 1083 12.01 -26.61 -0.22
C LEU A 1083 12.17 -26.74 1.30
N SER A 1084 13.37 -26.54 1.84
CA SER A 1084 13.63 -26.58 3.29
C SER A 1084 13.27 -27.90 3.97
N ARG A 1085 13.34 -29.01 3.22
CA ARG A 1085 13.11 -30.38 3.71
C ARG A 1085 13.95 -31.38 2.93
N LEU A 1086 14.07 -32.59 3.45
CA LEU A 1086 14.61 -33.72 2.68
C LEU A 1086 13.61 -34.19 1.61
N PRO A 1087 14.10 -34.74 0.48
CA PRO A 1087 13.24 -35.39 -0.50
C PRO A 1087 12.62 -36.64 0.11
N LYS A 1088 11.37 -36.93 -0.27
CA LYS A 1088 10.76 -38.25 -0.04
C LYS A 1088 11.58 -39.31 -0.76
N GLU A 1089 11.50 -40.56 -0.31
CA GLU A 1089 12.25 -41.66 -0.93
C GLU A 1089 11.93 -41.87 -2.43
N SER A 1090 10.70 -41.55 -2.86
CA SER A 1090 10.32 -41.54 -4.27
C SER A 1090 10.96 -40.38 -5.05
N GLU A 1091 10.99 -39.19 -4.45
CA GLU A 1091 11.60 -37.98 -5.02
C GLU A 1091 13.13 -38.14 -5.15
N ARG A 1092 13.77 -38.71 -4.13
CA ARG A 1092 15.22 -39.02 -4.12
C ARG A 1092 15.58 -39.97 -5.25
N ARG A 1093 14.89 -41.11 -5.35
CA ARG A 1093 15.12 -42.11 -6.42
C ARG A 1093 14.90 -41.52 -7.81
N LEU A 1094 13.82 -40.75 -7.99
CA LEU A 1094 13.53 -40.09 -9.26
C LEU A 1094 14.60 -39.07 -9.64
N GLY A 1095 15.06 -38.25 -8.69
CA GLY A 1095 16.14 -37.27 -8.89
C GLY A 1095 17.45 -37.96 -9.26
N GLN A 1096 17.86 -38.98 -8.52
CA GLN A 1096 19.08 -39.74 -8.81
C GLN A 1096 19.03 -40.38 -10.21
N GLN A 1097 17.89 -40.98 -10.57
CA GLN A 1097 17.69 -41.57 -11.89
C GLN A 1097 17.75 -40.52 -13.01
N TYR A 1098 17.19 -39.33 -12.79
CA TYR A 1098 17.25 -38.23 -13.76
C TYR A 1098 18.69 -37.75 -13.95
N LEU A 1099 19.42 -37.51 -12.86
CA LEU A 1099 20.83 -37.09 -12.90
C LEU A 1099 21.72 -38.11 -13.63
N SER A 1100 21.49 -39.42 -13.45
CA SER A 1100 22.26 -40.46 -14.14
C SER A 1100 21.98 -40.56 -15.64
N ASN A 1101 20.81 -40.10 -16.09
CA ASN A 1101 20.39 -40.15 -17.50
C ASN A 1101 20.68 -38.86 -18.27
N ALA A 1102 21.07 -37.78 -17.57
CA ALA A 1102 21.43 -36.51 -18.18
C ALA A 1102 22.81 -36.56 -18.86
N SER A 1103 23.09 -35.58 -19.72
CA SER A 1103 24.40 -35.45 -20.40
C SER A 1103 25.57 -35.39 -19.42
N SER A 1104 25.36 -34.76 -18.26
CA SER A 1104 26.24 -34.78 -17.11
C SER A 1104 25.39 -34.71 -15.83
N PRO A 1105 25.88 -35.22 -14.68
CA PRO A 1105 25.17 -35.08 -13.40
C PRO A 1105 24.88 -33.62 -13.02
N LEU A 1106 25.77 -32.69 -13.38
CA LEU A 1106 25.59 -31.25 -13.17
C LEU A 1106 24.47 -30.67 -14.03
N ASP A 1107 24.36 -31.07 -15.30
CA ASP A 1107 23.23 -30.68 -16.16
C ASP A 1107 21.90 -31.20 -15.60
N GLY A 1108 21.90 -32.45 -15.12
CA GLY A 1108 20.73 -33.05 -14.47
C GLY A 1108 20.32 -32.32 -13.19
N LEU A 1109 21.31 -31.89 -12.38
CA LEU A 1109 21.07 -31.11 -11.17
C LEU A 1109 20.54 -29.71 -11.48
N ARG A 1110 21.06 -29.06 -12.53
CA ARG A 1110 20.57 -27.77 -13.01
C ARG A 1110 19.08 -27.83 -13.37
N ASP A 1111 18.69 -28.86 -14.12
CA ASP A 1111 17.29 -29.09 -14.50
C ASP A 1111 16.41 -29.40 -13.28
N LEU A 1112 16.91 -30.20 -12.33
CA LEU A 1112 16.22 -30.47 -11.06
C LEU A 1112 15.98 -29.19 -10.26
N LEU A 1113 17.00 -28.33 -10.14
CA LEU A 1113 16.90 -27.06 -9.41
C LEU A 1113 15.86 -26.13 -10.06
N TRP A 1114 15.88 -26.01 -11.39
CA TRP A 1114 14.87 -25.27 -12.14
C TRP A 1114 13.45 -25.84 -11.92
N ALA A 1115 13.30 -27.17 -11.90
CA ALA A 1115 12.02 -27.81 -11.65
C ALA A 1115 11.49 -27.52 -10.24
N LEU A 1116 12.35 -27.58 -9.22
CA LEU A 1116 11.99 -27.30 -7.83
C LEU A 1116 11.55 -25.83 -7.63
N LEU A 1117 12.27 -24.87 -8.23
CA LEU A 1117 11.90 -23.44 -8.21
C LEU A 1117 10.54 -23.15 -8.87
N ASN A 1118 10.06 -24.05 -9.73
CA ASN A 1118 8.79 -23.94 -10.43
C ASN A 1118 7.65 -24.73 -9.78
N THR A 1119 7.89 -25.37 -8.64
CA THR A 1119 6.84 -26.06 -7.87
C THR A 1119 5.96 -25.07 -7.13
N GLN A 1120 4.70 -25.46 -6.88
CA GLN A 1120 3.81 -24.70 -5.98
C GLN A 1120 4.41 -24.60 -4.58
N GLU A 1121 5.04 -25.67 -4.09
CA GLU A 1121 5.67 -25.73 -2.77
C GLU A 1121 6.77 -24.65 -2.57
N PHE A 1122 7.51 -24.31 -3.62
CA PHE A 1122 8.53 -23.26 -3.54
C PHE A 1122 7.92 -21.85 -3.41
N VAL A 1123 6.95 -21.55 -4.26
CA VAL A 1123 6.34 -20.20 -4.40
C VAL A 1123 5.22 -19.92 -3.39
N THR A 1124 4.96 -20.87 -2.48
CA THR A 1124 3.97 -20.74 -1.42
C THR A 1124 4.60 -20.93 -0.05
N ASN A 1125 4.02 -20.26 0.94
CA ASN A 1125 4.16 -20.64 2.33
C ASN A 1125 3.03 -21.61 2.70
N HIS A 1126 3.38 -22.70 3.36
CA HIS A 1126 2.46 -23.77 3.72
C HIS A 1126 2.63 -24.18 5.16
#